data_AF-A0AAD5U7Z5-F1
#
_entry.id   AF-A0AAD5U7Z5-F1
#
_cell.length_a   1.000
_cell.length_b   1.000
_cell.length_c   1.000
_cell.angle_alpha   90.00
_cell.angle_beta   90.00
_cell.angle_gamma   90.00
#
_symmetry.space_group_name_H-M   'P 1'
#
loop_
_entity.id
_entity.type
_entity.pdbx_description
1 polymer ?
#
loop_
_entity_poly.entity_id
_entity_poly.type
_entity_poly.pdbx_seq_one_letter_code
_entity_poly.pdbx_strand_id
1 'polypeptide(L)'
;MTLNSSLNHDKKKQSFNYWFKSFIAGGVAGCCAKTVIAPLDRVKILFQTGQPKFQKFSGHFFGVFSAAYNIKNEFGIRGLFQGILNSNKILFTVYVGHSATLLRIFPYAAVKYMSYEQYKSWLMPSAESETAFRRTLAGSLAGVTSLFISYPFDLLRVRLAFDINIDSKNGVSVTKTFLDIFNEPSPFFRSENQNAIFKFFSGMSNFYRGFCPTVYGMIPYAGVSFLTYETLKNSLLNNEKLKFLLNEQHQKVNNKDTKLDDILNKKSHKTQLGVLGTFFAGSVAGICAQSVSYPLEIVRRNMQIGGLQNKNSLDKKPFHLNTFQTIQLIYKNKGVRGFFVGLTIGYIKVVPMFAVSFYTYEWMKNFTTAVDEGYKILPFESIPKLPSDAQNTSIEYFMKEGGFVKMAQTFQKQHQKFGPIFRYSFFPGGPDNVSVADPTAVSEIYRREAEGEVPARIISQGFAKYRDYRKLPQSLANTNDYEEWRVQRKIINETLFKPEVVFTCYKKKNPDVARTYVPRLDFIAKDFVSRVLGRNPETDPDYANNINRDITGVSLEFIGSIVFGKRLGAFTGEASIEIDEKQQRFIDAVNGIFTTSGTLLSYPENFPAEIFYELPAFKELVKHSDYMMEYAGDLIESKHKNKESKGGLFEFYLNKNEVSSELAKLMAIDIFGAGVDTTSRLVNWFLHALASGSKSIQERLREEVISIAGKEGPIDAKMLSKMKFLKDCLKEVHRVMPIVHANSRINLKDLNILGYNIPSGTPLFMSNYTMSRDSKLFKNPEEFNPFRWSKADKLDPSIPNKSFSSLPFGHGQRMCPGRRVAENEVQLLISNLIRNCEVYYPKGARHPEPVFNLFMICDINPDFRFKPV
;
A
#
# COMPACT_ATOMS: atom_id res chain seq x y z
N MET A 1 22.58 2.16 27.28
CA MET A 1 22.19 3.55 26.96
C MET A 1 20.71 3.79 27.30
N THR A 2 20.27 3.46 28.52
CA THR A 2 18.84 3.24 28.82
C THR A 2 18.23 4.17 29.87
N LEU A 3 18.97 5.20 30.34
CA LEU A 3 18.45 6.20 31.29
C LEU A 3 18.06 7.54 30.66
N ASN A 4 18.39 7.80 29.38
CA ASN A 4 18.09 9.06 28.70
C ASN A 4 16.79 9.05 27.86
N SER A 5 16.06 7.94 27.78
CA SER A 5 14.82 7.84 26.99
C SER A 5 13.59 8.35 27.76
N SER A 6 13.55 8.20 29.08
CA SER A 6 12.41 8.64 29.91
C SER A 6 12.39 10.17 30.08
N LEU A 7 13.54 10.80 30.31
CA LEU A 7 13.69 12.26 30.42
C LEU A 7 13.37 13.01 29.11
N ASN A 8 13.57 12.37 27.95
CA ASN A 8 13.24 12.93 26.65
C ASN A 8 11.76 12.80 26.27
N HIS A 9 11.03 11.87 26.90
CA HIS A 9 9.62 11.64 26.58
C HIS A 9 8.71 12.74 27.15
N ASP A 10 9.09 13.36 28.27
CA ASP A 10 8.35 14.47 28.87
C ASP A 10 8.75 15.84 28.28
N LYS A 11 10.00 16.02 27.83
CA LYS A 11 10.39 17.20 27.03
C LYS A 11 9.71 17.26 25.66
N LYS A 12 9.40 16.11 25.03
CA LYS A 12 8.69 16.05 23.72
C LYS A 12 7.22 16.51 23.78
N LYS A 13 6.52 16.33 24.91
CA LYS A 13 5.12 16.76 25.10
C LYS A 13 4.96 18.28 25.25
N GLN A 14 6.05 19.01 25.41
CA GLN A 14 6.07 20.48 25.57
C GLN A 14 6.52 21.21 24.29
N SER A 15 6.76 20.50 23.18
CA SER A 15 7.12 21.13 21.90
C SER A 15 5.92 21.86 21.29
N PHE A 16 6.15 23.08 20.77
CA PHE A 16 5.15 23.88 20.05
C PHE A 16 4.46 23.09 18.92
N ASN A 17 5.19 22.18 18.27
CA ASN A 17 4.68 21.34 17.19
C ASN A 17 3.66 20.30 17.70
N TYR A 18 3.93 19.66 18.85
CA TYR A 18 2.99 18.71 19.47
C TYR A 18 1.71 19.41 19.92
N TRP A 19 1.85 20.63 20.48
CA TRP A 19 0.72 21.46 20.88
C TRP A 19 -0.13 21.86 19.66
N PHE A 20 0.50 22.34 18.59
CA PHE A 20 -0.18 22.75 17.36
C PHE A 20 -0.91 21.57 16.67
N LYS A 21 -0.31 20.38 16.66
CA LYS A 21 -0.93 19.17 16.09
C LYS A 21 -2.08 18.65 16.93
N SER A 22 -1.92 18.64 18.26
CA SER A 22 -3.01 18.30 19.19
C SER A 22 -4.17 19.30 19.07
N PHE A 23 -3.85 20.57 18.81
CA PHE A 23 -4.82 21.62 18.54
C PHE A 23 -5.59 21.36 17.23
N ILE A 24 -4.92 21.03 16.12
CA ILE A 24 -5.58 20.68 14.86
C ILE A 24 -6.41 19.40 14.99
N ALA A 25 -5.85 18.33 15.56
CA ALA A 25 -6.54 17.06 15.75
C ALA A 25 -7.79 17.22 16.63
N GLY A 26 -7.68 17.97 17.73
CA GLY A 26 -8.81 18.33 18.59
C GLY A 26 -9.85 19.21 17.89
N GLY A 27 -9.41 20.17 17.07
CA GLY A 27 -10.27 21.03 16.26
C GLY A 27 -11.09 20.23 15.24
N VAL A 28 -10.43 19.37 14.45
CA VAL A 28 -11.08 18.52 13.44
C VAL A 28 -12.03 17.52 14.09
N ALA A 29 -11.61 16.86 15.17
CA ALA A 29 -12.46 15.95 15.94
C ALA A 29 -13.73 16.64 16.47
N GLY A 30 -13.59 17.83 17.03
CA GLY A 30 -14.71 18.65 17.48
C GLY A 30 -15.65 19.04 16.35
N CYS A 31 -15.12 19.39 15.18
CA CYS A 31 -15.89 19.70 13.98
C CYS A 31 -16.70 18.49 13.49
N CYS A 32 -16.08 17.32 13.35
CA CYS A 32 -16.72 16.07 12.93
C CYS A 32 -17.83 15.64 13.89
N ALA A 33 -17.56 15.66 15.20
CA ALA A 33 -18.55 15.35 16.22
C ALA A 33 -19.77 16.28 16.14
N LYS A 34 -19.53 17.57 15.92
CA LYS A 34 -20.59 18.57 15.78
C LYS A 34 -21.39 18.44 14.48
N THR A 35 -20.77 17.94 13.41
CA THR A 35 -21.47 17.64 12.14
C THR A 35 -22.50 16.53 12.33
N VAL A 36 -22.10 15.45 13.02
CA VAL A 36 -22.97 14.28 13.23
C VAL A 36 -24.21 14.64 14.05
N ILE A 37 -24.07 15.52 15.04
CA ILE A 37 -25.20 15.92 15.89
C ILE A 37 -25.94 17.18 15.40
N ALA A 38 -25.52 17.80 14.30
CA ALA A 38 -26.11 19.06 13.81
C ALA A 38 -27.64 19.00 13.61
N PRO A 39 -28.24 17.89 13.07
CA PRO A 39 -29.69 17.78 12.98
C PRO A 39 -30.40 17.80 14.33
N LEU A 40 -29.82 17.11 15.34
CA LEU A 40 -30.36 17.07 16.69
C LEU A 40 -30.20 18.41 17.41
N ASP A 41 -29.09 19.11 17.22
CA ASP A 41 -28.86 20.45 17.77
C ASP A 41 -29.86 21.47 17.18
N ARG A 42 -30.22 21.35 15.89
CA ARG A 42 -31.26 22.19 15.27
C ARG A 42 -32.64 21.94 15.87
N VAL A 43 -33.08 20.67 15.95
CA VAL A 43 -34.38 20.32 16.56
C VAL A 43 -34.43 20.74 18.03
N LYS A 44 -33.31 20.59 18.77
CA LYS A 44 -33.17 21.10 20.14
C LYS A 44 -33.43 22.60 20.20
N ILE A 45 -32.80 23.40 19.34
CA ILE A 45 -33.02 24.86 19.30
C ILE A 45 -34.50 25.17 19.05
N LEU A 46 -35.15 24.54 18.07
CA LEU A 46 -36.57 24.77 17.76
C LEU A 46 -37.50 24.45 18.94
N PHE A 47 -37.21 23.40 19.70
CA PHE A 47 -37.99 23.02 20.88
C PHE A 47 -37.77 23.99 22.05
N GLN A 48 -36.52 24.39 22.30
CA GLN A 48 -36.15 25.29 23.40
C GLN A 48 -36.65 26.73 23.18
N THR A 49 -36.70 27.16 21.92
CA THR A 49 -37.15 28.49 21.51
C THR A 49 -38.68 28.60 21.36
N GLY A 50 -39.39 27.46 21.44
CA GLY A 50 -40.85 27.43 21.44
C GLY A 50 -41.48 27.78 20.09
N GLN A 51 -40.86 27.37 18.98
CA GLN A 51 -41.40 27.64 17.65
C GLN A 51 -42.83 27.06 17.50
N PRO A 52 -43.86 27.85 17.13
CA PRO A 52 -45.27 27.42 17.18
C PRO A 52 -45.56 26.11 16.45
N LYS A 53 -44.93 25.89 15.28
CA LYS A 53 -45.10 24.68 14.46
C LYS A 53 -44.58 23.40 15.12
N PHE A 54 -43.56 23.51 15.97
CA PHE A 54 -42.86 22.39 16.58
C PHE A 54 -43.20 22.20 18.07
N GLN A 55 -43.98 23.11 18.65
CA GLN A 55 -44.43 23.03 20.03
C GLN A 55 -45.25 21.76 20.30
N LYS A 56 -46.03 21.27 19.31
CA LYS A 56 -46.82 20.02 19.41
C LYS A 56 -45.97 18.75 19.60
N PHE A 57 -44.72 18.77 19.14
CA PHE A 57 -43.79 17.65 19.30
C PHE A 57 -42.96 17.75 20.59
N SER A 58 -43.03 18.89 21.27
CA SER A 58 -42.31 19.16 22.51
C SER A 58 -43.01 18.47 23.69
N GLY A 59 -42.36 17.49 24.32
CA GLY A 59 -42.87 16.77 25.51
C GLY A 59 -42.93 15.25 25.38
N HIS A 60 -42.83 14.70 24.16
CA HIS A 60 -42.76 13.26 23.93
C HIS A 60 -41.31 12.79 23.77
N PHE A 61 -40.97 11.62 24.33
CA PHE A 61 -39.61 11.07 24.26
C PHE A 61 -39.11 10.88 22.81
N PHE A 62 -39.98 10.40 21.91
CA PHE A 62 -39.69 10.21 20.48
C PHE A 62 -40.03 11.41 19.59
N GLY A 63 -40.56 12.51 20.15
CA GLY A 63 -40.99 13.69 19.39
C GLY A 63 -39.87 14.35 18.58
N VAL A 64 -38.61 14.14 18.96
CA VAL A 64 -37.43 14.58 18.21
C VAL A 64 -37.33 13.95 16.83
N PHE A 65 -37.65 12.66 16.70
CA PHE A 65 -37.58 11.95 15.41
C PHE A 65 -38.75 12.34 14.51
N SER A 66 -39.95 12.51 15.07
CA SER A 66 -41.11 13.01 14.34
C SER A 66 -40.91 14.44 13.82
N ALA A 67 -40.31 15.33 14.64
CA ALA A 67 -39.96 16.68 14.23
C ALA A 67 -38.87 16.68 13.14
N ALA A 68 -37.82 15.86 13.29
CA ALA A 68 -36.77 15.73 12.28
C ALA A 68 -37.31 15.16 10.95
N TYR A 69 -38.23 14.19 11.02
CA TYR A 69 -38.88 13.60 9.86
C TYR A 69 -39.79 14.62 9.12
N ASN A 70 -40.57 15.41 9.87
CA ASN A 70 -41.39 16.47 9.30
C ASN A 70 -40.53 17.55 8.62
N ILE A 71 -39.40 17.97 9.24
CA ILE A 71 -38.45 18.90 8.62
C ILE A 71 -37.84 18.31 7.33
N LYS A 72 -37.48 17.02 7.34
CA LYS A 72 -36.94 16.34 6.15
C LYS A 72 -37.95 16.28 5.01
N ASN A 73 -39.21 15.99 5.31
CA ASN A 73 -40.26 15.86 4.30
C ASN A 73 -40.68 17.21 3.73
N GLU A 74 -40.73 18.27 4.55
CA GLU A 74 -41.14 19.61 4.12
C GLU A 74 -40.01 20.40 3.43
N PHE A 75 -38.75 20.26 3.88
CA PHE A 75 -37.63 21.10 3.46
C PHE A 75 -36.43 20.31 2.89
N GLY A 76 -36.58 18.99 2.72
CA GLY A 76 -35.51 18.09 2.32
C GLY A 76 -34.44 17.87 3.39
N ILE A 77 -33.46 17.01 3.11
CA ILE A 77 -32.32 16.75 4.01
C ILE A 77 -31.53 18.04 4.29
N ARG A 78 -31.47 18.97 3.32
CA ARG A 78 -30.83 20.28 3.48
C ARG A 78 -31.50 21.12 4.58
N GLY A 79 -32.80 20.98 4.77
CA GLY A 79 -33.57 21.60 5.84
C GLY A 79 -33.21 21.13 7.24
N LEU A 80 -32.45 20.04 7.41
CA LEU A 80 -31.90 19.65 8.72
C LEU A 80 -30.55 20.34 9.02
N PHE A 81 -29.90 20.90 7.99
CA PHE A 81 -28.54 21.47 8.05
C PHE A 81 -28.45 22.94 7.60
N GLN A 82 -29.55 23.62 7.28
CA GLN A 82 -29.57 24.92 6.58
C GLN A 82 -28.92 26.12 7.31
N GLY A 83 -28.12 26.86 6.53
CA GLY A 83 -27.37 28.13 6.71
C GLY A 83 -26.49 28.32 5.45
N ILE A 84 -26.32 29.51 4.86
CA ILE A 84 -26.05 29.65 3.39
C ILE A 84 -24.62 30.03 2.96
N LEU A 85 -24.23 29.54 1.78
CA LEU A 85 -23.47 30.23 0.72
C LEU A 85 -23.91 29.68 -0.66
N ASN A 86 -24.25 30.59 -1.56
CA ASN A 86 -24.63 30.35 -2.94
C ASN A 86 -23.35 30.46 -3.78
N SER A 87 -22.90 29.38 -4.43
CA SER A 87 -21.93 29.44 -5.53
C SER A 87 -22.01 28.15 -6.33
N ASN A 88 -22.37 28.30 -7.60
CA ASN A 88 -22.28 27.28 -8.63
C ASN A 88 -20.85 26.74 -8.70
N LYS A 89 -20.57 25.60 -8.07
CA LYS A 89 -19.47 24.69 -8.41
C LYS A 89 -19.76 23.32 -7.79
N ILE A 90 -19.89 22.33 -8.67
CA ILE A 90 -20.08 20.92 -8.34
C ILE A 90 -18.83 20.43 -7.60
N LEU A 91 -19.05 19.61 -6.55
CA LEU A 91 -18.07 18.80 -5.80
C LEU A 91 -17.60 19.34 -4.43
N PHE A 92 -18.50 19.60 -3.47
CA PHE A 92 -18.26 19.44 -2.00
C PHE A 92 -19.57 19.61 -1.18
N THR A 93 -20.48 18.63 -1.25
CA THR A 93 -21.88 18.79 -0.80
C THR A 93 -22.15 18.19 0.58
N VAL A 94 -21.59 18.77 1.66
CA VAL A 94 -22.07 18.61 3.07
C VAL A 94 -21.99 19.93 3.88
N TYR A 95 -21.40 21.01 3.36
CA TYR A 95 -20.65 21.94 4.22
C TYR A 95 -21.18 23.35 4.48
N VAL A 96 -22.48 23.65 4.31
CA VAL A 96 -22.81 25.08 4.14
C VAL A 96 -23.61 25.73 5.27
N GLY A 97 -24.50 25.03 5.99
CA GLY A 97 -25.16 25.62 7.17
C GLY A 97 -24.58 25.24 8.53
N HIS A 98 -23.76 24.18 8.53
CA HIS A 98 -22.86 23.83 9.63
C HIS A 98 -21.70 24.84 9.79
N SER A 99 -21.46 25.69 8.79
CA SER A 99 -20.38 26.68 8.74
C SER A 99 -20.35 27.65 9.92
N ALA A 100 -21.49 28.21 10.36
CA ALA A 100 -21.55 29.12 11.51
C ALA A 100 -21.26 28.41 12.85
N THR A 101 -21.64 27.14 12.96
CA THR A 101 -21.30 26.29 14.11
C THR A 101 -19.81 25.97 14.13
N LEU A 102 -19.22 25.67 12.97
CA LEU A 102 -17.79 25.40 12.80
C LEU A 102 -16.92 26.66 13.00
N LEU A 103 -17.35 27.80 12.47
CA LEU A 103 -16.73 29.13 12.64
C LEU A 103 -16.68 29.57 14.10
N ARG A 104 -17.58 29.06 14.95
CA ARG A 104 -17.50 29.26 16.41
C ARG A 104 -16.48 28.32 17.06
N ILE A 105 -16.47 27.04 16.69
CA ILE A 105 -15.71 25.99 17.37
C ILE A 105 -14.21 26.26 17.31
N PHE A 106 -13.71 26.68 16.15
CA PHE A 106 -12.28 26.86 15.93
C PHE A 106 -11.69 28.04 16.76
N PRO A 107 -12.25 29.27 16.73
CA PRO A 107 -11.80 30.36 17.61
C PRO A 107 -12.04 30.07 19.09
N TYR A 108 -13.16 29.41 19.45
CA TYR A 108 -13.44 29.03 20.83
C TYR A 108 -12.35 28.10 21.39
N ALA A 109 -11.95 27.07 20.64
CA ALA A 109 -10.89 26.16 21.05
C ALA A 109 -9.53 26.88 21.16
N ALA A 110 -9.18 27.70 20.16
CA ALA A 110 -7.90 28.42 20.11
C ALA A 110 -7.70 29.33 21.32
N VAL A 111 -8.69 30.21 21.57
CA VAL A 111 -8.64 31.16 22.68
C VAL A 111 -8.69 30.45 24.03
N LYS A 112 -9.46 29.36 24.15
CA LYS A 112 -9.58 28.62 25.41
C LYS A 112 -8.24 28.01 25.82
N TYR A 113 -7.54 27.34 24.91
CA TYR A 113 -6.24 26.73 25.25
C TYR A 113 -5.18 27.80 25.53
N MET A 114 -5.10 28.86 24.71
CA MET A 114 -4.20 29.99 24.94
C MET A 114 -4.44 30.63 26.32
N SER A 115 -5.70 30.91 26.64
CA SER A 115 -6.08 31.52 27.93
C SER A 115 -5.84 30.55 29.09
N TYR A 116 -6.06 29.25 28.90
CA TYR A 116 -5.81 28.24 29.93
C TYR A 116 -4.32 28.18 30.29
N GLU A 117 -3.41 28.20 29.31
CA GLU A 117 -1.97 28.22 29.59
C GLU A 117 -1.56 29.50 30.34
N GLN A 118 -2.13 30.65 29.98
CA GLN A 118 -1.86 31.91 30.69
C GLN A 118 -2.43 31.93 32.12
N TYR A 119 -3.64 31.40 32.35
CA TYR A 119 -4.20 31.29 33.69
C TYR A 119 -3.50 30.21 34.51
N LYS A 120 -3.01 29.15 33.87
CA LYS A 120 -2.23 28.10 34.51
C LYS A 120 -0.88 28.63 34.97
N SER A 121 -0.16 29.38 34.14
CA SER A 121 1.12 29.99 34.53
C SER A 121 0.95 30.99 35.68
N TRP A 122 -0.18 31.69 35.74
CA TRP A 122 -0.47 32.64 36.81
C TRP A 122 -0.95 31.98 38.12
N LEU A 123 -1.85 31.00 38.05
CA LEU A 123 -2.48 30.37 39.24
C LEU A 123 -1.72 29.15 39.77
N MET A 124 -0.90 28.51 38.93
CA MET A 124 -0.18 27.26 39.24
C MET A 124 1.28 27.28 38.75
N PRO A 125 2.14 28.16 39.31
CA PRO A 125 3.54 28.29 38.89
C PRO A 125 4.46 27.13 39.34
N SER A 126 4.06 26.32 40.33
CA SER A 126 4.85 25.20 40.87
C SER A 126 4.04 23.90 41.01
N ALA A 127 4.69 22.73 41.00
CA ALA A 127 4.02 21.42 41.08
C ALA A 127 3.21 21.20 42.38
N GLU A 128 3.58 21.86 43.48
CA GLU A 128 2.83 21.83 44.75
C GLU A 128 1.56 22.71 44.72
N SER A 129 1.50 23.67 43.80
CA SER A 129 0.36 24.58 43.64
C SER A 129 -0.77 24.00 42.76
N GLU A 130 -0.56 22.83 42.15
CA GLU A 130 -1.52 22.16 41.27
C GLU A 130 -2.63 21.44 42.06
N THR A 131 -3.56 22.22 42.61
CA THR A 131 -4.76 21.69 43.27
C THR A 131 -5.93 21.55 42.28
N ALA A 132 -6.82 20.58 42.53
CA ALA A 132 -8.02 20.36 41.70
C ALA A 132 -8.88 21.63 41.59
N PHE A 133 -8.99 22.40 42.67
CA PHE A 133 -9.71 23.67 42.70
C PHE A 133 -9.08 24.72 41.77
N ARG A 134 -7.76 24.94 41.85
CA ARG A 134 -7.06 25.93 41.00
C ARG A 134 -7.07 25.54 39.53
N ARG A 135 -7.02 24.24 39.23
CA ARG A 135 -7.16 23.71 37.86
C ARG A 135 -8.56 23.97 37.29
N THR A 136 -9.60 23.74 38.08
CA THR A 136 -11.00 24.05 37.69
C THR A 136 -11.22 25.54 37.53
N LEU A 137 -10.62 26.38 38.38
CA LEU A 137 -10.69 27.82 38.28
C LEU A 137 -10.03 28.34 37.00
N ALA A 138 -8.80 27.90 36.70
CA ALA A 138 -8.10 28.23 35.46
C ALA A 138 -8.88 27.77 34.22
N GLY A 139 -9.45 26.55 34.26
CA GLY A 139 -10.29 26.02 33.18
C GLY A 139 -11.58 26.81 32.97
N SER A 140 -12.20 27.28 34.05
CA SER A 140 -13.44 28.07 34.01
C SER A 140 -13.18 29.48 33.48
N LEU A 141 -12.13 30.15 33.94
CA LEU A 141 -11.71 31.47 33.44
C LEU A 141 -11.36 31.42 31.95
N ALA A 142 -10.60 30.41 31.52
CA ALA A 142 -10.31 30.17 30.11
C ALA A 142 -11.59 29.94 29.27
N GLY A 143 -12.57 29.22 29.85
CA GLY A 143 -13.88 29.00 29.26
C GLY A 143 -14.69 30.29 29.08
N VAL A 144 -14.63 31.21 30.05
CA VAL A 144 -15.32 32.52 29.98
C VAL A 144 -14.66 33.45 28.96
N THR A 145 -13.33 33.52 28.94
CA THR A 145 -12.57 34.35 27.98
C THR A 145 -12.81 33.91 26.53
N SER A 146 -12.77 32.60 26.27
CA SER A 146 -13.11 32.03 24.96
C SER A 146 -14.59 32.21 24.59
N LEU A 147 -15.48 32.14 25.58
CA LEU A 147 -16.89 32.41 25.35
C LEU A 147 -17.12 33.85 24.92
N PHE A 148 -16.52 34.84 25.60
CA PHE A 148 -16.66 36.25 25.26
C PHE A 148 -16.36 36.52 23.78
N ILE A 149 -15.21 36.02 23.30
CA ILE A 149 -14.79 36.22 21.90
C ILE A 149 -15.71 35.48 20.91
N SER A 150 -16.18 34.28 21.26
CA SER A 150 -16.96 33.44 20.34
C SER A 150 -18.48 33.64 20.42
N TYR A 151 -18.96 34.46 21.36
CA TYR A 151 -20.39 34.63 21.64
C TYR A 151 -21.20 35.22 20.46
N PRO A 152 -20.70 36.20 19.68
CA PRO A 152 -21.43 36.73 18.53
C PRO A 152 -21.84 35.65 17.51
N PHE A 153 -20.95 34.67 17.26
CA PHE A 153 -21.25 33.53 16.38
C PHE A 153 -22.29 32.57 16.98
N ASP A 154 -22.35 32.47 18.31
CA ASP A 154 -23.38 31.68 19.00
C ASP A 154 -24.77 32.31 18.90
N LEU A 155 -24.89 33.64 18.93
CA LEU A 155 -26.18 34.29 18.71
C LEU A 155 -26.62 34.12 17.25
N LEU A 156 -25.70 34.37 16.32
CA LEU A 156 -25.95 34.29 14.88
C LEU A 156 -26.47 32.91 14.47
N ARG A 157 -25.84 31.82 14.95
CA ARG A 157 -26.29 30.45 14.63
C ARG A 157 -27.70 30.15 15.16
N VAL A 158 -28.07 30.69 16.32
CA VAL A 158 -29.37 30.42 16.95
C VAL A 158 -30.48 31.10 16.17
N ARG A 159 -30.22 32.31 15.67
CA ARG A 159 -31.18 33.03 14.82
C ARG A 159 -31.36 32.38 13.46
N LEU A 160 -30.26 31.95 12.84
CA LEU A 160 -30.31 31.21 11.58
C LEU A 160 -31.04 29.86 11.73
N ALA A 161 -30.93 29.21 12.90
CA ALA A 161 -31.63 27.97 13.17
C ALA A 161 -33.13 28.16 13.50
N PHE A 162 -33.52 29.34 14.01
CA PHE A 162 -34.89 29.68 14.37
C PHE A 162 -35.72 30.17 13.17
N ASP A 163 -35.11 30.89 12.22
CA ASP A 163 -35.79 31.43 11.05
C ASP A 163 -36.11 30.32 10.03
N ILE A 164 -37.39 29.95 9.92
CA ILE A 164 -37.90 28.94 8.97
C ILE A 164 -38.75 29.64 7.89
N ASN A 165 -38.35 30.82 7.41
CA ASN A 165 -39.17 31.55 6.43
C ASN A 165 -39.43 30.74 5.15
N ILE A 166 -40.72 30.47 4.93
CA ILE A 166 -41.32 29.55 3.96
C ILE A 166 -41.59 30.21 2.59
N ASP A 167 -41.53 31.54 2.49
CA ASP A 167 -42.01 32.26 1.29
C ASP A 167 -40.91 32.94 0.45
N SER A 168 -39.63 32.79 0.82
CA SER A 168 -38.51 33.37 0.08
C SER A 168 -37.87 32.31 -0.82
N LYS A 169 -38.03 32.45 -2.14
CA LYS A 169 -37.24 31.70 -3.16
C LYS A 169 -35.71 31.86 -2.98
N ASN A 170 -35.24 32.75 -2.09
CA ASN A 170 -33.85 33.15 -1.92
C ASN A 170 -33.20 32.75 -0.58
N GLY A 171 -33.82 31.87 0.23
CA GLY A 171 -33.19 31.34 1.46
C GLY A 171 -32.82 32.41 2.51
N VAL A 172 -32.16 31.98 3.59
CA VAL A 172 -31.75 32.83 4.74
C VAL A 172 -30.28 33.25 4.63
N SER A 173 -30.01 34.55 4.46
CA SER A 173 -28.64 35.08 4.32
C SER A 173 -28.01 35.47 5.67
N VAL A 174 -26.77 35.03 5.91
CA VAL A 174 -25.98 35.33 7.12
C VAL A 174 -25.76 36.84 7.28
N THR A 175 -25.46 37.53 6.18
CA THR A 175 -25.22 38.99 6.19
C THR A 175 -26.48 39.75 6.56
N LYS A 176 -27.64 39.30 6.07
CA LYS A 176 -28.95 39.87 6.43
C LYS A 176 -29.26 39.66 7.91
N THR A 177 -29.11 38.43 8.42
CA THR A 177 -29.34 38.15 9.85
C THR A 177 -28.38 38.91 10.76
N PHE A 178 -27.11 39.08 10.34
CA PHE A 178 -26.14 39.89 11.06
C PHE A 178 -26.56 41.36 11.13
N LEU A 179 -26.96 41.94 10.00
CA LEU A 179 -27.48 43.32 9.93
C LEU A 179 -28.78 43.48 10.74
N ASP A 180 -29.66 42.48 10.71
CA ASP A 180 -30.89 42.46 11.51
C ASP A 180 -30.57 42.48 13.01
N ILE A 181 -29.59 41.69 13.48
CA ILE A 181 -29.13 41.72 14.89
C ILE A 181 -28.53 43.09 15.24
N PHE A 182 -27.70 43.64 14.35
CA PHE A 182 -27.00 44.89 14.60
C PHE A 182 -27.97 46.07 14.73
N ASN A 183 -29.04 46.09 13.92
CA ASN A 183 -30.03 47.16 13.89
C ASN A 183 -31.16 47.03 14.94
N GLU A 184 -31.16 45.99 15.77
CA GLU A 184 -32.15 45.84 16.84
C GLU A 184 -31.94 46.81 18.01
N PRO A 185 -32.99 47.11 18.80
CA PRO A 185 -32.85 47.96 19.99
C PRO A 185 -31.96 47.30 21.05
N SER A 186 -30.94 48.01 21.53
CA SER A 186 -30.03 47.48 22.56
C SER A 186 -30.75 47.23 23.89
N PRO A 187 -30.49 46.10 24.57
CA PRO A 187 -30.98 45.85 25.91
C PRO A 187 -30.13 46.52 27.01
N PHE A 188 -28.91 46.98 26.68
CA PHE A 188 -27.96 47.53 27.66
C PHE A 188 -27.86 49.06 27.59
N PHE A 189 -28.03 49.63 26.41
CA PHE A 189 -27.87 51.07 26.18
C PHE A 189 -29.21 51.72 25.87
N ARG A 190 -29.75 52.47 26.83
CA ARG A 190 -30.92 53.35 26.68
C ARG A 190 -30.42 54.77 26.41
N SER A 191 -30.28 55.16 25.16
CA SER A 191 -30.04 56.57 24.83
C SER A 191 -30.55 56.90 23.43
N GLU A 192 -31.25 58.02 23.29
CA GLU A 192 -31.73 58.61 22.03
C GLU A 192 -30.61 59.30 21.23
N ASN A 193 -29.38 59.31 21.74
CA ASN A 193 -28.29 60.11 21.18
C ASN A 193 -27.60 59.41 19.97
N GLN A 194 -27.64 60.06 18.81
CA GLN A 194 -27.28 59.50 17.49
C GLN A 194 -25.79 59.60 17.11
N ASN A 195 -24.85 59.42 18.04
CA ASN A 195 -23.43 59.37 17.66
C ASN A 195 -23.08 58.03 17.00
N ALA A 196 -22.36 58.05 15.88
CA ALA A 196 -22.01 56.85 15.10
C ALA A 196 -21.27 55.78 15.93
N ILE A 197 -20.39 56.22 16.83
CA ILE A 197 -19.65 55.34 17.76
C ILE A 197 -20.60 54.67 18.76
N PHE A 198 -21.57 55.42 19.30
CA PHE A 198 -22.56 54.88 20.23
C PHE A 198 -23.51 53.89 19.53
N LYS A 199 -23.92 54.19 18.30
CA LYS A 199 -24.70 53.26 17.46
C LYS A 199 -23.93 51.97 17.18
N PHE A 200 -22.62 52.06 16.95
CA PHE A 200 -21.76 50.89 16.78
C PHE A 200 -21.66 50.03 18.04
N PHE A 201 -21.36 50.63 19.21
CA PHE A 201 -21.32 49.89 20.48
C PHE A 201 -22.69 49.32 20.88
N SER A 202 -23.77 50.08 20.65
CA SER A 202 -25.14 49.64 20.86
C SER A 202 -25.49 48.45 19.97
N GLY A 203 -25.19 48.51 18.67
CA GLY A 203 -25.38 47.40 17.72
C GLY A 203 -24.54 46.17 18.06
N MET A 204 -23.29 46.34 18.49
CA MET A 204 -22.43 45.24 18.93
C MET A 204 -22.92 44.59 20.24
N SER A 205 -23.50 45.37 21.15
CA SER A 205 -24.05 44.84 22.42
C SER A 205 -25.20 43.85 22.20
N ASN A 206 -25.94 43.98 21.09
CA ASN A 206 -27.00 43.03 20.73
C ASN A 206 -26.50 41.61 20.52
N PHE A 207 -25.25 41.44 20.10
CA PHE A 207 -24.65 40.13 19.89
C PHE A 207 -24.43 39.35 21.19
N TYR A 208 -24.45 40.02 22.35
CA TYR A 208 -24.19 39.44 23.67
C TYR A 208 -25.46 39.13 24.49
N ARG A 209 -26.64 39.11 23.86
CA ARG A 209 -27.89 38.72 24.51
C ARG A 209 -27.85 37.29 25.05
N GLY A 210 -28.11 37.12 26.35
CA GLY A 210 -28.02 35.83 27.04
C GLY A 210 -26.61 35.45 27.51
N PHE A 211 -25.64 36.36 27.45
CA PHE A 211 -24.28 36.10 27.92
C PHE A 211 -24.24 35.83 29.43
N CYS A 212 -24.89 36.67 30.25
CA CYS A 212 -24.94 36.51 31.72
C CYS A 212 -25.45 35.12 32.18
N PRO A 213 -26.61 34.60 31.72
CA PRO A 213 -27.05 33.26 32.10
C PRO A 213 -26.10 32.15 31.60
N THR A 214 -25.35 32.41 30.53
CA THR A 214 -24.32 31.48 30.07
C THR A 214 -23.16 31.39 31.05
N VAL A 215 -22.68 32.52 31.55
CA VAL A 215 -21.59 32.57 32.55
C VAL A 215 -22.04 31.91 33.86
N TYR A 216 -23.26 32.23 34.33
CA TYR A 216 -23.83 31.60 35.53
C TYR A 216 -23.99 30.08 35.40
N GLY A 217 -24.31 29.57 34.20
CA GLY A 217 -24.46 28.14 33.96
C GLY A 217 -23.14 27.37 33.83
N MET A 218 -22.03 28.05 33.49
CA MET A 218 -20.74 27.40 33.28
C MET A 218 -20.09 26.90 34.58
N ILE A 219 -20.26 27.65 35.68
CA ILE A 219 -19.63 27.31 36.98
C ILE A 219 -20.22 26.00 37.55
N PRO A 220 -21.56 25.84 37.69
CA PRO A 220 -22.15 24.57 38.13
C PRO A 220 -21.86 23.42 37.18
N TYR A 221 -21.85 23.68 35.86
CA TYR A 221 -21.52 22.66 34.86
C TYR A 221 -20.11 22.11 35.07
N ALA A 222 -19.10 23.00 35.22
CA ALA A 222 -17.72 22.58 35.45
C ALA A 222 -17.58 21.80 36.77
N GLY A 223 -18.13 22.33 37.87
CA GLY A 223 -18.05 21.70 39.19
C GLY A 223 -18.64 20.29 39.22
N VAL A 224 -19.87 20.11 38.72
CA VAL A 224 -20.55 18.80 38.71
C VAL A 224 -19.87 17.81 37.77
N SER A 225 -19.39 18.27 36.61
CA SER A 225 -18.65 17.43 35.66
C SER A 225 -17.38 16.85 36.30
N PHE A 226 -16.58 17.69 36.96
CA PHE A 226 -15.34 17.24 37.62
C PHE A 226 -15.63 16.30 38.79
N LEU A 227 -16.56 16.66 39.68
CA LEU A 227 -16.92 15.85 40.84
C LEU A 227 -17.41 14.46 40.42
N THR A 228 -18.30 14.40 39.43
CA THR A 228 -18.85 13.14 38.93
C THR A 228 -17.79 12.29 38.26
N TYR A 229 -16.93 12.91 37.43
CA TYR A 229 -15.84 12.20 36.75
C TYR A 229 -14.83 11.62 37.76
N GLU A 230 -14.39 12.38 38.75
CA GLU A 230 -13.42 11.90 39.75
C GLU A 230 -14.00 10.81 40.65
N THR A 231 -15.27 10.94 41.06
CA THR A 231 -15.96 9.91 41.86
C THR A 231 -16.08 8.61 41.09
N LEU A 232 -16.49 8.66 39.82
CA LEU A 232 -16.59 7.48 38.95
C LEU A 232 -15.21 6.89 38.65
N LYS A 233 -14.21 7.74 38.38
CA LYS A 233 -12.83 7.33 38.14
C LYS A 233 -12.28 6.53 39.33
N ASN A 234 -12.45 7.05 40.55
CA ASN A 234 -11.98 6.38 41.77
C ASN A 234 -12.76 5.08 42.02
N SER A 235 -14.08 5.06 41.76
CA SER A 235 -14.89 3.85 41.87
C SER A 235 -14.51 2.77 40.84
N LEU A 236 -14.15 3.16 39.61
CA LEU A 236 -13.73 2.24 38.55
C LEU A 236 -12.32 1.68 38.79
N LEU A 237 -11.42 2.48 39.37
CA LEU A 237 -10.07 2.05 39.72
C LEU A 237 -10.03 1.08 40.91
N ASN A 238 -10.96 1.23 41.87
CA ASN A 238 -10.99 0.42 43.08
C ASN A 238 -11.75 -0.91 42.92
N ASN A 239 -12.35 -1.19 41.76
CA ASN A 239 -13.18 -2.38 41.55
C ASN A 239 -12.45 -3.46 40.73
N GLU A 240 -12.05 -4.54 41.42
CA GLU A 240 -11.31 -5.67 40.84
C GLU A 240 -12.00 -6.34 39.63
N LYS A 241 -13.35 -6.35 39.58
CA LYS A 241 -14.12 -6.99 38.50
C LYS A 241 -14.10 -6.22 37.17
N LEU A 242 -13.65 -4.96 37.17
CA LEU A 242 -13.68 -4.07 36.01
C LEU A 242 -12.29 -3.88 35.37
N LYS A 243 -11.33 -4.78 35.65
CA LYS A 243 -9.97 -4.76 35.10
C LYS A 243 -9.92 -4.72 33.56
N PHE A 244 -10.94 -5.23 32.86
CA PHE A 244 -11.02 -5.14 31.39
C PHE A 244 -11.16 -3.70 30.84
N LEU A 245 -11.54 -2.74 31.69
CA LEU A 245 -11.59 -1.31 31.34
C LEU A 245 -10.27 -0.58 31.61
N LEU A 246 -9.23 -1.29 32.10
CA LEU A 246 -7.88 -0.77 32.32
C LEU A 246 -6.98 -1.11 31.12
N ASN A 247 -5.97 -0.26 30.87
CA ASN A 247 -5.09 -0.41 29.71
C ASN A 247 -4.05 -1.53 29.95
N GLU A 248 -4.11 -2.63 29.20
CA GLU A 248 -3.16 -3.76 29.25
C GLU A 248 -1.81 -3.45 28.56
N GLN A 249 -1.06 -2.43 29.00
CA GLN A 249 0.29 -2.18 28.43
C GLN A 249 1.46 -2.16 29.42
N HIS A 250 1.30 -2.60 30.67
CA HIS A 250 2.44 -2.73 31.59
C HIS A 250 2.42 -4.01 32.43
N GLN A 251 2.44 -5.17 31.78
CA GLN A 251 2.86 -6.44 32.41
C GLN A 251 3.76 -7.26 31.48
N LYS A 252 5.01 -6.84 31.30
CA LYS A 252 6.14 -7.73 30.94
C LYS A 252 7.49 -7.12 31.35
N VAL A 253 7.66 -6.85 32.64
CA VAL A 253 8.98 -6.93 33.29
C VAL A 253 8.71 -7.36 34.72
N ASN A 254 9.01 -8.61 35.03
CA ASN A 254 9.51 -9.01 36.34
C ASN A 254 9.98 -10.46 36.23
N ASN A 255 11.27 -10.61 35.94
CA ASN A 255 12.02 -11.69 36.55
C ASN A 255 13.40 -11.17 36.95
N LYS A 256 13.57 -11.19 38.28
CA LYS A 256 14.80 -11.20 39.09
C LYS A 256 15.58 -9.90 39.29
N ASP A 257 15.72 -9.62 40.60
CA ASP A 257 16.69 -8.76 41.30
C ASP A 257 16.52 -7.25 41.03
N THR A 258 16.09 -6.40 41.96
CA THR A 258 16.85 -6.05 43.19
C THR A 258 15.95 -5.24 44.14
N LYS A 259 15.96 -5.52 45.45
CA LYS A 259 15.18 -4.87 46.53
C LYS A 259 15.40 -3.35 46.72
N LEU A 260 16.21 -2.70 45.89
CA LEU A 260 16.60 -1.28 46.05
C LEU A 260 15.76 -0.33 45.17
N ASP A 261 15.20 -0.80 44.06
CA ASP A 261 14.43 0.03 43.12
C ASP A 261 12.97 0.26 43.57
N ASP A 262 12.44 -0.60 44.46
CA ASP A 262 11.07 -0.50 44.99
C ASP A 262 10.91 0.64 46.03
N ILE A 263 11.99 1.12 46.63
CA ILE A 263 11.94 2.22 47.61
C ILE A 263 12.00 3.58 46.91
N LEU A 264 12.71 3.70 45.78
CA LEU A 264 12.86 4.96 45.04
C LEU A 264 11.69 5.25 44.09
N ASN A 265 10.99 4.22 43.58
CA ASN A 265 9.90 4.40 42.61
C ASN A 265 8.49 4.62 43.20
N LYS A 266 8.35 4.72 44.52
CA LYS A 266 7.04 4.77 45.20
C LYS A 266 6.22 6.06 45.02
N LYS A 267 6.71 7.07 44.27
CA LYS A 267 6.07 8.40 44.18
C LYS A 267 5.45 8.81 42.83
N SER A 268 5.46 8.00 41.75
CA SER A 268 5.03 8.50 40.42
C SER A 268 4.05 7.66 39.59
N HIS A 269 3.66 6.44 39.98
CA HIS A 269 2.76 5.63 39.14
C HIS A 269 1.27 5.83 39.50
N LYS A 270 0.65 6.91 38.98
CA LYS A 270 -0.82 7.06 38.96
C LYS A 270 -1.42 6.14 37.89
N THR A 271 -2.09 5.07 38.31
CA THR A 271 -2.88 4.17 37.46
C THR A 271 -3.93 4.96 36.67
N GLN A 272 -3.91 4.88 35.33
CA GLN A 272 -4.86 5.58 34.44
C GLN A 272 -5.97 4.61 33.97
N LEU A 273 -7.20 5.11 33.81
CA LEU A 273 -8.28 4.31 33.19
C LEU A 273 -7.93 4.02 31.73
N GLY A 274 -8.33 2.85 31.25
CA GLY A 274 -8.32 2.54 29.81
C GLY A 274 -9.32 3.38 29.03
N VAL A 275 -9.26 3.24 27.72
CA VAL A 275 -10.01 4.08 26.75
C VAL A 275 -11.51 4.01 26.98
N LEU A 276 -12.05 2.80 27.16
CA LEU A 276 -13.49 2.58 27.39
C LEU A 276 -13.96 3.12 28.75
N GLY A 277 -13.14 2.98 29.79
CA GLY A 277 -13.46 3.51 31.12
C GLY A 277 -13.51 5.04 31.13
N THR A 278 -12.59 5.69 30.43
CA THR A 278 -12.55 7.15 30.27
C THR A 278 -13.78 7.67 29.51
N PHE A 279 -14.18 6.97 28.45
CA PHE A 279 -15.38 7.29 27.68
C PHE A 279 -16.66 7.20 28.52
N PHE A 280 -16.82 6.13 29.30
CA PHE A 280 -17.99 5.92 30.14
C PHE A 280 -18.10 6.97 31.25
N ALA A 281 -17.01 7.19 32.00
CA ALA A 281 -16.97 8.19 33.05
C ALA A 281 -17.22 9.61 32.52
N GLY A 282 -16.64 9.95 31.36
CA GLY A 282 -16.86 11.24 30.69
C GLY A 282 -18.30 11.45 30.22
N SER A 283 -18.95 10.40 29.70
CA SER A 283 -20.34 10.47 29.23
C SER A 283 -21.33 10.70 30.38
N VAL A 284 -21.16 9.96 31.49
CA VAL A 284 -22.01 10.12 32.68
C VAL A 284 -21.80 11.49 33.33
N ALA A 285 -20.54 11.93 33.46
CA ALA A 285 -20.22 13.27 33.98
C ALA A 285 -20.87 14.39 33.14
N GLY A 286 -20.85 14.26 31.81
CA GLY A 286 -21.51 15.20 30.91
C GLY A 286 -23.03 15.25 31.07
N ILE A 287 -23.69 14.10 31.26
CA ILE A 287 -25.14 14.00 31.50
C ILE A 287 -25.51 14.69 32.82
N CYS A 288 -24.78 14.41 33.90
CA CYS A 288 -25.02 15.03 35.21
C CYS A 288 -24.80 16.55 35.17
N ALA A 289 -23.69 17.01 34.59
CA ALA A 289 -23.38 18.42 34.46
C ALA A 289 -24.41 19.18 33.61
N GLN A 290 -24.85 18.57 32.50
CA GLN A 290 -25.87 19.17 31.65
C GLN A 290 -27.18 19.34 32.41
N SER A 291 -27.60 18.35 33.20
CA SER A 291 -28.86 18.38 33.95
C SER A 291 -28.95 19.56 34.93
N VAL A 292 -27.86 19.88 35.61
CA VAL A 292 -27.79 20.98 36.58
C VAL A 292 -27.76 22.35 35.90
N SER A 293 -27.07 22.47 34.76
CA SER A 293 -26.95 23.73 34.02
C SER A 293 -28.12 24.03 33.07
N TYR A 294 -28.97 23.05 32.80
CA TYR A 294 -29.99 23.10 31.75
C TYR A 294 -31.02 24.24 31.90
N PRO A 295 -31.53 24.60 33.11
CA PRO A 295 -32.46 25.71 33.26
C PRO A 295 -31.90 27.04 32.72
N LEU A 296 -30.62 27.32 32.97
CA LEU A 296 -29.94 28.52 32.48
C LEU A 296 -29.67 28.45 30.96
N GLU A 297 -29.54 27.25 30.40
CA GLU A 297 -29.48 27.06 28.94
C GLU A 297 -30.80 27.49 28.28
N ILE A 298 -31.96 27.13 28.85
CA ILE A 298 -33.27 27.56 28.34
C ILE A 298 -33.44 29.08 28.42
N VAL A 299 -33.08 29.68 29.55
CA VAL A 299 -33.16 31.14 29.76
C VAL A 299 -32.31 31.85 28.70
N ARG A 300 -31.06 31.41 28.48
CA ARG A 300 -30.20 31.94 27.42
C ARG A 300 -30.86 31.84 26.04
N ARG A 301 -31.39 30.68 25.65
CA ARG A 301 -31.98 30.48 24.31
C ARG A 301 -33.18 31.38 24.05
N ASN A 302 -34.02 31.61 25.05
CA ASN A 302 -35.16 32.54 24.95
C ASN A 302 -34.70 34.00 24.82
N MET A 303 -33.63 34.40 25.52
CA MET A 303 -33.06 35.75 25.36
C MET A 303 -32.43 35.96 23.97
N GLN A 304 -31.86 34.91 23.36
CA GLN A 304 -31.21 34.98 22.05
C GLN A 304 -32.19 35.20 20.88
N ILE A 305 -33.41 34.70 21.00
CA ILE A 305 -34.47 34.82 19.98
C ILE A 305 -35.43 36.00 20.21
N GLY A 306 -35.31 36.72 21.33
CA GLY A 306 -36.30 37.74 21.74
C GLY A 306 -36.56 38.84 20.71
N GLY A 307 -35.61 39.12 19.81
CA GLY A 307 -35.79 40.08 18.71
C GLY A 307 -36.71 39.59 17.58
N LEU A 308 -36.82 38.27 17.36
CA LEU A 308 -37.58 37.66 16.26
C LEU A 308 -39.05 37.39 16.61
N GLN A 309 -39.34 37.05 17.87
CA GLN A 309 -40.72 36.86 18.34
C GLN A 309 -41.56 38.16 18.27
N ASN A 310 -40.90 39.31 18.18
CA ASN A 310 -41.53 40.63 18.14
C ASN A 310 -42.02 41.07 16.75
N LYS A 311 -41.70 40.35 15.66
CA LYS A 311 -42.20 40.71 14.31
C LYS A 311 -43.69 40.40 14.10
N ASN A 312 -44.27 39.48 14.88
CA ASN A 312 -45.61 38.95 14.64
C ASN A 312 -46.63 39.26 15.76
N SER A 313 -46.25 39.99 16.81
CA SER A 313 -47.17 40.34 17.92
C SER A 313 -47.60 41.80 17.79
N LEU A 314 -48.91 42.06 17.76
CA LEU A 314 -49.52 43.39 17.59
C LEU A 314 -49.17 44.40 18.70
N ASP A 315 -48.67 43.91 19.85
CA ASP A 315 -48.24 44.75 20.97
C ASP A 315 -46.77 45.19 20.84
N LYS A 316 -46.56 46.43 20.36
CA LYS A 316 -45.26 47.12 20.33
C LYS A 316 -44.77 47.52 21.74
N LYS A 317 -44.53 46.57 22.65
CA LYS A 317 -43.75 46.84 23.87
C LYS A 317 -42.36 46.20 23.74
N PRO A 318 -41.26 46.96 23.95
CA PRO A 318 -39.91 46.40 23.89
C PRO A 318 -39.66 45.57 25.16
N PHE A 319 -39.75 44.25 25.05
CA PHE A 319 -39.38 43.36 26.15
C PHE A 319 -37.86 43.31 26.30
N HIS A 320 -37.30 44.28 27.04
CA HIS A 320 -35.94 44.21 27.55
C HIS A 320 -35.90 43.25 28.74
N LEU A 321 -35.92 41.94 28.47
CA LEU A 321 -35.92 40.94 29.54
C LEU A 321 -34.51 40.77 30.10
N ASN A 322 -34.31 41.23 31.32
CA ASN A 322 -33.20 40.79 32.15
C ASN A 322 -33.35 39.29 32.46
N THR A 323 -32.24 38.61 32.78
CA THR A 323 -32.22 37.16 33.06
C THR A 323 -33.29 36.73 34.08
N PHE A 324 -33.49 37.51 35.14
CA PHE A 324 -34.52 37.26 36.15
C PHE A 324 -35.95 37.40 35.62
N GLN A 325 -36.20 38.38 34.75
CA GLN A 325 -37.51 38.59 34.13
C GLN A 325 -37.82 37.46 33.13
N THR A 326 -36.81 36.98 32.40
CA THR A 326 -36.97 35.79 31.53
C THR A 326 -37.30 34.53 32.35
N ILE A 327 -36.65 34.33 33.50
CA ILE A 327 -36.95 33.23 34.42
C ILE A 327 -38.40 33.31 34.90
N GLN A 328 -38.85 34.48 35.36
CA GLN A 328 -40.23 34.69 35.81
C GLN A 328 -41.25 34.44 34.68
N LEU A 329 -40.94 34.87 33.45
CA LEU A 329 -41.80 34.66 32.29
C LEU A 329 -41.93 33.17 31.92
N ILE A 330 -40.82 32.42 31.90
CA ILE A 330 -40.84 30.99 31.62
C ILE A 330 -41.64 30.24 32.69
N TYR A 331 -41.42 30.60 33.96
CA TYR A 331 -42.15 29.99 35.09
C TYR A 331 -43.66 30.28 35.00
N LYS A 332 -44.05 31.52 34.69
CA LYS A 332 -45.46 31.91 34.55
C LYS A 332 -46.16 31.24 33.37
N ASN A 333 -45.47 31.05 32.24
CA ASN A 333 -46.08 30.53 31.01
C ASN A 333 -46.03 28.99 30.89
N LYS A 334 -45.00 28.33 31.43
CA LYS A 334 -44.73 26.90 31.22
C LYS A 334 -44.42 26.12 32.51
N GLY A 335 -44.44 26.78 33.67
CA GLY A 335 -44.09 26.17 34.96
C GLY A 335 -42.65 25.65 35.03
N VAL A 336 -42.36 24.82 36.04
CA VAL A 336 -41.04 24.21 36.25
C VAL A 336 -40.61 23.33 35.07
N ARG A 337 -41.56 22.63 34.42
CA ARG A 337 -41.29 21.78 33.26
C ARG A 337 -40.77 22.58 32.04
N GLY A 338 -41.10 23.87 31.95
CA GLY A 338 -40.61 24.79 30.92
C GLY A 338 -39.09 24.92 30.88
N PHE A 339 -38.41 24.76 32.01
CA PHE A 339 -36.95 24.85 32.12
C PHE A 339 -36.22 23.59 31.65
N PHE A 340 -36.93 22.50 31.36
CA PHE A 340 -36.34 21.22 30.97
C PHE A 340 -36.77 20.74 29.57
N VAL A 341 -37.42 21.63 28.80
CA VAL A 341 -37.84 21.35 27.42
C VAL A 341 -36.63 21.02 26.53
N GLY A 342 -36.63 19.84 25.90
CA GLY A 342 -35.56 19.38 25.00
C GLY A 342 -34.38 18.69 25.70
N LEU A 343 -34.44 18.46 27.01
CA LEU A 343 -33.35 17.82 27.78
C LEU A 343 -33.04 16.40 27.27
N THR A 344 -34.06 15.65 26.86
CA THR A 344 -33.93 14.29 26.29
C THR A 344 -33.07 14.27 25.01
N ILE A 345 -33.24 15.27 24.13
CA ILE A 345 -32.38 15.47 22.93
C ILE A 345 -30.94 15.72 23.36
N GLY A 346 -30.78 16.42 24.49
CA GLY A 346 -29.53 16.62 25.19
C GLY A 346 -28.82 15.33 25.58
N TYR A 347 -29.53 14.33 26.08
CA TYR A 347 -28.93 13.04 26.44
C TYR A 347 -28.63 12.18 25.21
N ILE A 348 -29.56 12.12 24.25
CA ILE A 348 -29.41 11.32 23.03
C ILE A 348 -28.17 11.74 22.23
N LYS A 349 -27.86 13.04 22.16
CA LYS A 349 -26.71 13.52 21.39
C LYS A 349 -25.35 13.31 22.07
N VAL A 350 -25.30 13.10 23.38
CA VAL A 350 -24.04 13.02 24.14
C VAL A 350 -23.22 11.81 23.68
N VAL A 351 -23.85 10.64 23.56
CA VAL A 351 -23.14 9.39 23.21
C VAL A 351 -22.55 9.43 21.79
N PRO A 352 -23.30 9.78 20.71
CA PRO A 352 -22.73 9.89 19.37
C PRO A 352 -21.69 10.99 19.24
N MET A 353 -21.89 12.12 19.93
CA MET A 353 -20.94 13.24 19.92
C MET A 353 -19.59 12.82 20.52
N PHE A 354 -19.59 12.18 21.69
CA PHE A 354 -18.35 11.70 22.29
C PHE A 354 -17.73 10.57 21.45
N ALA A 355 -18.52 9.61 20.97
CA ALA A 355 -18.00 8.49 20.17
C ALA A 355 -17.27 8.97 18.90
N VAL A 356 -17.88 9.90 18.14
CA VAL A 356 -17.27 10.47 16.93
C VAL A 356 -16.10 11.38 17.28
N SER A 357 -16.21 12.21 18.32
CA SER A 357 -15.11 13.08 18.74
C SER A 357 -13.88 12.26 19.13
N PHE A 358 -14.06 11.17 19.87
CA PHE A 358 -12.94 10.31 20.28
C PHE A 358 -12.38 9.52 19.09
N TYR A 359 -13.24 8.90 18.28
CA TYR A 359 -12.78 8.17 17.10
C TYR A 359 -12.00 9.07 16.13
N THR A 360 -12.53 10.25 15.82
CA THR A 360 -11.84 11.21 14.95
C THR A 360 -10.59 11.77 15.61
N TYR A 361 -10.58 12.00 16.93
CA TYR A 361 -9.37 12.44 17.63
C TYR A 361 -8.28 11.38 17.59
N GLU A 362 -8.60 10.12 17.88
CA GLU A 362 -7.66 9.00 17.80
C GLU A 362 -7.21 8.76 16.35
N TRP A 363 -8.11 8.84 15.37
CA TRP A 363 -7.75 8.71 13.95
C TRP A 363 -6.85 9.85 13.49
N MET A 364 -7.17 11.10 13.84
CA MET A 364 -6.34 12.27 13.52
C MET A 364 -5.02 12.25 14.29
N LYS A 365 -5.01 11.76 15.52
CA LYS A 365 -3.80 11.56 16.30
C LYS A 365 -2.95 10.48 15.67
N ASN A 366 -3.51 9.33 15.29
CA ASN A 366 -2.80 8.27 14.54
C ASN A 366 -2.35 8.73 13.16
N PHE A 367 -3.09 9.61 12.50
CA PHE A 367 -2.68 10.21 11.24
C PHE A 367 -1.57 11.24 11.44
N THR A 368 -1.65 12.09 12.46
CA THR A 368 -0.61 13.09 12.78
C THR A 368 0.61 12.48 13.45
N THR A 369 0.46 11.39 14.21
CA THR A 369 1.57 10.53 14.62
C THR A 369 2.03 9.70 13.45
N ALA A 370 1.24 9.25 12.47
CA ALA A 370 1.82 8.69 11.23
C ALA A 370 2.54 9.75 10.37
N VAL A 371 2.28 11.04 10.62
CA VAL A 371 2.99 12.18 10.00
C VAL A 371 4.16 12.68 10.88
N ASP A 372 4.19 12.42 12.20
CA ASP A 372 5.31 12.70 13.13
C ASP A 372 6.25 11.49 13.31
N GLU A 373 5.69 10.31 13.53
CA GLU A 373 6.13 9.02 13.00
C GLU A 373 5.90 8.97 11.48
N GLY A 374 6.40 9.97 10.75
CA GLY A 374 7.32 9.52 9.72
C GLY A 374 8.27 8.60 10.48
N TYR A 375 8.26 7.28 10.22
CA TYR A 375 9.40 6.43 10.55
C TYR A 375 10.58 7.31 10.30
N LYS A 376 11.31 7.75 11.35
CA LYS A 376 12.34 8.77 11.20
C LYS A 376 13.21 8.22 10.09
N ILE A 377 13.06 8.75 8.86
CA ILE A 377 13.38 7.94 7.69
C ILE A 377 14.85 7.70 7.83
N LEU A 378 15.19 6.45 8.11
CA LEU A 378 16.51 6.15 8.57
C LEU A 378 17.43 6.41 7.38
N PRO A 379 18.55 7.10 7.61
CA PRO A 379 19.47 7.37 6.53
C PRO A 379 19.97 6.05 5.96
N PHE A 380 20.37 6.07 4.69
CA PHE A 380 20.82 4.89 3.94
C PHE A 380 21.83 4.02 4.71
N GLU A 381 22.74 4.65 5.45
CA GLU A 381 23.80 4.00 6.22
C GLU A 381 23.26 3.13 7.37
N SER A 382 22.04 3.40 7.82
CA SER A 382 21.35 2.64 8.87
C SER A 382 20.77 1.32 8.37
N ILE A 383 20.73 1.08 7.04
CA ILE A 383 20.39 -0.22 6.49
C ILE A 383 21.50 -1.21 6.92
N PRO A 384 21.16 -2.38 7.49
CA PRO A 384 22.16 -3.37 7.88
C PRO A 384 23.08 -3.74 6.72
N LYS A 385 24.40 -3.58 6.90
CA LYS A 385 25.40 -3.96 5.89
C LYS A 385 25.94 -5.36 6.19
N LEU A 386 26.11 -6.17 5.14
CA LEU A 386 26.91 -7.39 5.23
C LEU A 386 28.34 -7.07 5.75
N PRO A 387 28.96 -7.98 6.55
CA PRO A 387 30.31 -7.78 7.05
C PRO A 387 31.24 -7.36 5.91
N SER A 388 31.98 -6.28 6.16
CA SER A 388 32.89 -5.73 5.18
C SER A 388 34.31 -6.14 5.51
N ASP A 389 35.07 -6.53 4.49
CA ASP A 389 36.51 -6.80 4.58
C ASP A 389 37.32 -5.50 4.77
N ALA A 390 38.65 -5.62 4.80
CA ALA A 390 39.55 -4.47 4.94
C ALA A 390 39.40 -3.42 3.82
N GLN A 391 38.80 -3.79 2.67
CA GLN A 391 38.53 -2.93 1.53
C GLN A 391 37.07 -2.43 1.50
N ASN A 392 36.31 -2.64 2.58
CA ASN A 392 34.91 -2.27 2.74
C ASN A 392 33.93 -3.01 1.79
N THR A 393 34.30 -4.21 1.33
CA THR A 393 33.49 -5.08 0.45
C THR A 393 32.95 -6.30 1.17
N SER A 394 31.90 -6.90 0.63
CA SER A 394 31.31 -8.14 1.14
C SER A 394 31.83 -9.40 0.42
N ILE A 395 32.85 -9.29 -0.46
CA ILE A 395 33.37 -10.45 -1.23
C ILE A 395 33.90 -11.53 -0.30
N GLU A 396 34.76 -11.18 0.67
CA GLU A 396 35.34 -12.17 1.58
C GLU A 396 34.25 -12.95 2.35
N TYR A 397 33.15 -12.26 2.69
CA TYR A 397 31.98 -12.89 3.30
C TYR A 397 31.32 -13.91 2.37
N PHE A 398 31.08 -13.56 1.11
CA PHE A 398 30.53 -14.50 0.12
C PHE A 398 31.47 -15.68 -0.11
N MET A 399 32.78 -15.47 -0.19
CA MET A 399 33.75 -16.56 -0.37
C MET A 399 33.75 -17.55 0.79
N LYS A 400 33.58 -17.07 2.05
CA LYS A 400 33.44 -17.93 3.23
C LYS A 400 32.12 -18.71 3.27
N GLU A 401 31.05 -18.18 2.69
CA GLU A 401 29.72 -18.81 2.66
C GLU A 401 29.50 -19.73 1.43
N GLY A 402 30.58 -20.19 0.79
CA GLY A 402 30.52 -21.10 -0.36
C GLY A 402 30.54 -20.40 -1.72
N GLY A 403 30.99 -19.15 -1.77
CA GLY A 403 31.17 -18.36 -2.98
C GLY A 403 29.88 -17.91 -3.65
N PHE A 404 30.01 -17.40 -4.87
CA PHE A 404 28.88 -16.93 -5.67
C PHE A 404 27.89 -18.06 -6.03
N VAL A 405 28.36 -19.31 -6.05
CA VAL A 405 27.55 -20.52 -6.30
C VAL A 405 26.38 -20.64 -5.30
N LYS A 406 26.58 -20.21 -4.05
CA LYS A 406 25.56 -20.22 -2.98
C LYS A 406 24.97 -18.82 -2.71
N MET A 407 25.01 -17.92 -3.69
CA MET A 407 24.53 -16.54 -3.53
C MET A 407 23.07 -16.46 -3.09
N ALA A 408 22.17 -17.21 -3.74
CA ALA A 408 20.74 -17.19 -3.43
C ALA A 408 20.45 -17.65 -1.99
N GLN A 409 21.12 -18.72 -1.55
CA GLN A 409 21.03 -19.24 -0.18
C GLN A 409 21.61 -18.25 0.83
N THR A 410 22.74 -17.61 0.50
CA THR A 410 23.34 -16.57 1.34
C THR A 410 22.38 -15.39 1.53
N PHE A 411 21.71 -14.93 0.46
CA PHE A 411 20.73 -13.85 0.54
C PHE A 411 19.51 -14.25 1.39
N GLN A 412 19.02 -15.47 1.25
CA GLN A 412 17.95 -16.00 2.10
C GLN A 412 18.35 -16.00 3.58
N LYS A 413 19.54 -16.50 3.92
CA LYS A 413 20.10 -16.50 5.27
C LYS A 413 20.23 -15.08 5.83
N GLN A 414 20.67 -14.11 5.03
CA GLN A 414 20.77 -12.72 5.46
C GLN A 414 19.42 -12.07 5.69
N HIS A 415 18.42 -12.33 4.85
CA HIS A 415 17.07 -11.83 5.07
C HIS A 415 16.41 -12.44 6.31
N GLN A 416 16.73 -13.70 6.65
CA GLN A 416 16.31 -14.28 7.92
C GLN A 416 16.96 -13.59 9.12
N LYS A 417 18.21 -13.13 9.00
CA LYS A 417 18.98 -12.47 10.06
C LYS A 417 18.64 -10.98 10.23
N PHE A 418 18.65 -10.21 9.14
CA PHE A 418 18.51 -8.76 9.14
C PHE A 418 17.08 -8.28 8.85
N GLY A 419 16.20 -9.17 8.39
CA GLY A 419 14.83 -8.85 8.03
C GLY A 419 14.68 -8.51 6.53
N PRO A 420 13.66 -7.71 6.15
CA PRO A 420 13.24 -7.56 4.76
C PRO A 420 14.21 -6.76 3.88
N ILE A 421 15.23 -6.11 4.46
CA ILE A 421 16.18 -5.25 3.74
C ILE A 421 17.58 -5.35 4.34
N PHE A 422 18.60 -5.45 3.48
CA PHE A 422 20.01 -5.29 3.85
C PHE A 422 20.81 -4.75 2.67
N ARG A 423 22.00 -4.22 2.92
CA ARG A 423 22.92 -3.70 1.90
C ARG A 423 24.25 -4.44 1.86
N TYR A 424 24.90 -4.43 0.72
CA TYR A 424 26.18 -5.12 0.49
C TYR A 424 26.94 -4.46 -0.66
N SER A 425 28.26 -4.58 -0.65
CA SER A 425 29.10 -4.08 -1.75
C SER A 425 29.94 -5.20 -2.31
N PHE A 426 30.06 -5.26 -3.64
CA PHE A 426 30.98 -6.21 -4.27
C PHE A 426 32.37 -5.60 -4.50
N PHE A 427 32.52 -4.29 -4.69
CA PHE A 427 33.82 -3.73 -5.11
C PHE A 427 34.31 -2.63 -4.19
N PRO A 428 35.63 -2.52 -3.97
CA PRO A 428 36.21 -1.41 -3.24
C PRO A 428 35.83 -0.09 -3.93
N GLY A 429 35.17 0.81 -3.20
CA GLY A 429 34.71 2.09 -3.75
C GLY A 429 33.52 2.01 -4.73
N GLY A 430 32.95 0.82 -4.98
CA GLY A 430 31.72 0.66 -5.76
C GLY A 430 30.45 1.02 -4.98
N PRO A 431 29.30 1.22 -5.65
CA PRO A 431 28.05 1.54 -4.98
C PRO A 431 27.57 0.37 -4.10
N ASP A 432 26.97 0.70 -2.96
CA ASP A 432 26.26 -0.30 -2.16
C ASP A 432 25.00 -0.75 -2.92
N ASN A 433 24.79 -2.06 -2.95
CA ASN A 433 23.61 -2.71 -3.47
C ASN A 433 22.64 -2.98 -2.32
N VAL A 434 21.34 -2.91 -2.58
CA VAL A 434 20.30 -3.17 -1.57
C VAL A 434 19.49 -4.39 -1.99
N SER A 435 19.44 -5.41 -1.15
CA SER A 435 18.54 -6.55 -1.32
C SER A 435 17.23 -6.31 -0.55
N VAL A 436 16.09 -6.54 -1.21
CA VAL A 436 14.74 -6.35 -0.67
C VAL A 436 13.95 -7.65 -0.81
N ALA A 437 13.35 -8.11 0.29
CA ALA A 437 12.49 -9.31 0.36
C ALA A 437 11.18 -9.00 1.09
N ASP A 438 10.45 -7.98 0.63
CA ASP A 438 9.10 -7.65 1.11
C ASP A 438 8.17 -7.36 -0.09
N PRO A 439 7.04 -8.07 -0.25
CA PRO A 439 6.15 -7.89 -1.40
C PRO A 439 5.57 -6.47 -1.53
N THR A 440 5.36 -5.76 -0.42
CA THR A 440 4.80 -4.41 -0.45
C THR A 440 5.84 -3.41 -0.95
N ALA A 441 7.06 -3.44 -0.41
CA ALA A 441 8.18 -2.64 -0.89
C ALA A 441 8.53 -2.94 -2.34
N VAL A 442 8.53 -4.22 -2.74
CA VAL A 442 8.74 -4.63 -4.14
C VAL A 442 7.64 -4.06 -5.04
N SER A 443 6.38 -4.07 -4.61
CA SER A 443 5.28 -3.46 -5.38
C SER A 443 5.46 -1.95 -5.55
N GLU A 444 5.99 -1.26 -4.54
CA GLU A 444 6.25 0.18 -4.57
C GLU A 444 7.36 0.52 -5.55
N ILE A 445 8.47 -0.23 -5.55
CA ILE A 445 9.55 -0.10 -6.53
C ILE A 445 9.01 -0.19 -7.96
N TYR A 446 8.17 -1.19 -8.25
CA TYR A 446 7.60 -1.36 -9.58
C TYR A 446 6.50 -0.36 -9.93
N ARG A 447 5.76 0.18 -8.94
CA ARG A 447 4.66 1.12 -9.19
C ARG A 447 5.17 2.44 -9.77
N ARG A 448 6.37 2.86 -9.41
CA ARG A 448 7.00 4.07 -9.98
C ARG A 448 7.17 4.01 -11.50
N GLU A 449 7.38 2.82 -12.07
CA GLU A 449 7.41 2.65 -13.53
C GLU A 449 6.05 2.96 -14.18
N ALA A 450 4.94 2.75 -13.46
CA ALA A 450 3.60 3.12 -13.92
C ALA A 450 3.31 4.61 -13.75
N GLU A 451 4.03 5.28 -12.84
CA GLU A 451 3.97 6.73 -12.59
C GLU A 451 4.90 7.52 -13.53
N GLY A 452 5.59 6.83 -14.46
CA GLY A 452 6.40 7.44 -15.52
C GLY A 452 7.91 7.42 -15.27
N GLU A 453 8.41 6.73 -14.24
CA GLU A 453 9.86 6.53 -14.07
C GLU A 453 10.43 5.53 -15.08
N VAL A 454 11.61 5.86 -15.62
CA VAL A 454 12.33 5.05 -16.59
C VAL A 454 12.95 3.82 -15.91
N PRO A 455 12.66 2.60 -16.38
CA PRO A 455 13.20 1.38 -15.76
C PRO A 455 14.66 1.11 -16.18
N ALA A 456 15.60 1.38 -15.28
CA ALA A 456 17.02 1.03 -15.44
C ALA A 456 17.40 -0.25 -14.68
N ARG A 457 18.43 -0.97 -15.13
CA ARG A 457 19.00 -2.17 -14.48
C ARG A 457 20.52 -2.14 -14.54
N ILE A 458 21.18 -2.99 -13.74
CA ILE A 458 22.61 -3.24 -13.91
C ILE A 458 22.84 -3.87 -15.28
N ILE A 459 23.80 -3.33 -16.02
CA ILE A 459 24.23 -3.84 -17.32
C ILE A 459 25.36 -4.86 -17.14
N SER A 460 25.40 -5.89 -17.97
CA SER A 460 26.54 -6.79 -18.09
C SER A 460 27.67 -6.04 -18.79
N GLN A 461 28.70 -5.66 -18.03
CA GLN A 461 29.87 -4.96 -18.56
C GLN A 461 30.60 -5.78 -19.62
N GLY A 462 30.72 -7.10 -19.42
CA GLY A 462 31.35 -7.99 -20.39
C GLY A 462 30.67 -7.92 -21.76
N PHE A 463 29.34 -8.01 -21.76
CA PHE A 463 28.56 -7.86 -23.00
C PHE A 463 28.66 -6.47 -23.60
N ALA A 464 28.56 -5.42 -22.78
CA ALA A 464 28.64 -4.04 -23.26
C ALA A 464 29.98 -3.79 -23.96
N LYS A 465 31.09 -4.19 -23.29
CA LYS A 465 32.45 -4.10 -23.81
C LYS A 465 32.70 -4.98 -25.03
N TYR A 466 32.07 -6.16 -25.13
CA TYR A 466 32.12 -6.98 -26.35
C TYR A 466 31.51 -6.24 -27.55
N ARG A 467 30.34 -5.62 -27.35
CA ARG A 467 29.67 -4.84 -28.41
C ARG A 467 30.52 -3.64 -28.82
N ASP A 468 31.11 -2.93 -27.88
CA ASP A 468 32.02 -1.81 -28.17
C ASP A 468 33.28 -2.28 -28.93
N TYR A 469 33.89 -3.38 -28.47
CA TYR A 469 35.07 -4.01 -29.11
C TYR A 469 34.79 -4.42 -30.57
N ARG A 470 33.61 -4.98 -30.83
CA ARG A 470 33.16 -5.36 -32.19
C ARG A 470 32.48 -4.22 -32.96
N LYS A 471 32.34 -3.02 -32.37
CA LYS A 471 31.64 -1.86 -32.94
C LYS A 471 30.18 -2.17 -33.33
N LEU A 472 29.50 -2.98 -32.53
CA LEU A 472 28.11 -3.38 -32.70
C LEU A 472 27.19 -2.55 -31.81
N PRO A 473 25.94 -2.27 -32.21
CA PRO A 473 24.99 -1.57 -31.36
C PRO A 473 24.58 -2.43 -30.14
N GLN A 474 24.17 -1.74 -29.08
CA GLN A 474 23.60 -2.37 -27.88
C GLN A 474 22.16 -2.81 -28.16
N SER A 475 21.79 -3.99 -27.67
CA SER A 475 20.45 -4.54 -27.82
C SER A 475 19.63 -4.48 -26.54
N LEU A 476 18.32 -4.80 -26.66
CA LEU A 476 17.30 -4.72 -25.61
C LEU A 476 17.76 -5.19 -24.22
N ALA A 477 18.52 -6.29 -24.16
CA ALA A 477 18.87 -6.93 -22.90
C ALA A 477 19.86 -6.09 -22.06
N ASN A 478 20.72 -5.30 -22.70
CA ASN A 478 21.91 -4.74 -22.05
C ASN A 478 22.09 -3.21 -22.21
N THR A 479 21.06 -2.47 -22.66
CA THR A 479 21.09 -1.00 -22.75
C THR A 479 20.28 -0.33 -21.64
N ASN A 480 20.75 0.81 -21.13
CA ASN A 480 19.98 1.72 -20.27
C ASN A 480 19.61 3.04 -20.97
N ASP A 481 19.97 3.20 -22.24
CA ASP A 481 19.37 4.26 -23.06
C ASP A 481 17.89 3.95 -23.22
N TYR A 482 17.04 4.78 -22.62
CA TYR A 482 15.62 4.52 -22.58
C TYR A 482 14.95 4.62 -23.95
N GLU A 483 15.37 5.54 -24.80
CA GLU A 483 14.73 5.71 -26.10
C GLU A 483 15.11 4.56 -27.03
N GLU A 484 16.39 4.16 -27.06
CA GLU A 484 16.83 2.97 -27.78
C GLU A 484 16.12 1.71 -27.25
N TRP A 485 16.10 1.54 -25.93
CA TRP A 485 15.44 0.41 -25.28
C TRP A 485 13.95 0.37 -25.60
N ARG A 486 13.25 1.52 -25.53
CA ARG A 486 11.80 1.65 -25.74
C ARG A 486 11.42 1.30 -27.17
N VAL A 487 12.19 1.75 -28.17
CA VAL A 487 11.98 1.42 -29.58
C VAL A 487 12.10 -0.09 -29.79
N GLN A 488 13.21 -0.70 -29.34
CA GLN A 488 13.42 -2.15 -29.45
C GLN A 488 12.33 -2.93 -28.69
N ARG A 489 11.96 -2.48 -27.48
CA ARG A 489 10.95 -3.14 -26.65
C ARG A 489 9.57 -3.11 -27.29
N LYS A 490 9.20 -1.98 -27.92
CA LYS A 490 7.93 -1.84 -28.64
C LYS A 490 7.83 -2.87 -29.77
N ILE A 491 8.87 -2.98 -30.59
CA ILE A 491 8.93 -3.94 -31.71
C ILE A 491 8.82 -5.39 -31.20
N ILE A 492 9.55 -5.73 -30.15
CA ILE A 492 9.49 -7.08 -29.55
C ILE A 492 8.12 -7.38 -28.94
N ASN A 493 7.49 -6.40 -28.29
CA ASN A 493 6.17 -6.58 -27.70
C ASN A 493 5.08 -6.86 -28.75
N GLU A 494 5.24 -6.36 -29.98
CA GLU A 494 4.33 -6.66 -31.10
C GLU A 494 4.35 -8.12 -31.52
N THR A 495 5.43 -8.86 -31.25
CA THR A 495 5.61 -10.26 -31.66
C THR A 495 5.44 -11.26 -30.52
N LEU A 496 6.15 -11.04 -29.41
CA LEU A 496 6.29 -12.04 -28.34
C LEU A 496 5.28 -11.86 -27.19
N PHE A 497 4.63 -10.70 -27.09
CA PHE A 497 3.76 -10.37 -25.97
C PHE A 497 2.27 -10.37 -26.31
N LYS A 498 1.87 -10.00 -27.53
CA LYS A 498 0.44 -9.89 -27.88
C LYS A 498 -0.23 -11.26 -27.91
N PRO A 499 -1.29 -11.49 -27.12
CA PRO A 499 -2.02 -12.75 -27.14
C PRO A 499 -2.54 -13.12 -28.53
N GLU A 500 -2.90 -12.16 -29.38
CA GLU A 500 -3.37 -12.50 -30.73
C GLU A 500 -2.26 -13.10 -31.61
N VAL A 501 -1.01 -12.65 -31.47
CA VAL A 501 0.12 -13.18 -32.24
C VAL A 501 0.57 -14.54 -31.71
N VAL A 502 0.44 -14.75 -30.40
CA VAL A 502 0.83 -16.00 -29.72
C VAL A 502 -0.26 -17.08 -29.81
N PHE A 503 -1.54 -16.72 -29.75
CA PHE A 503 -2.66 -17.67 -29.56
C PHE A 503 -3.63 -17.79 -30.75
N THR A 504 -3.76 -16.80 -31.64
CA THR A 504 -4.76 -16.88 -32.73
C THR A 504 -4.16 -17.31 -34.06
N CYS A 505 -4.63 -18.46 -34.55
CA CYS A 505 -4.69 -18.73 -35.98
C CYS A 505 -5.51 -17.63 -36.64
N TYR A 506 -4.99 -17.06 -37.72
CA TYR A 506 -5.74 -16.29 -38.72
C TYR A 506 -6.52 -15.06 -38.23
N LYS A 507 -5.98 -13.87 -38.48
CA LYS A 507 -6.82 -12.73 -38.89
C LYS A 507 -6.07 -11.72 -39.77
N LYS A 508 -6.45 -11.73 -41.06
CA LYS A 508 -6.41 -10.75 -42.17
C LYS A 508 -5.50 -9.51 -42.21
N LYS A 509 -4.83 -9.04 -41.14
CA LYS A 509 -4.04 -7.80 -41.18
C LYS A 509 -2.52 -7.98 -41.31
N ASN A 510 -1.94 -9.12 -40.92
CA ASN A 510 -0.50 -9.40 -41.07
C ASN A 510 -0.24 -10.90 -41.35
N PRO A 511 -0.38 -11.37 -42.60
CA PRO A 511 -0.21 -12.78 -42.94
C PRO A 511 1.22 -13.31 -42.75
N ASP A 512 2.25 -12.45 -42.78
CA ASP A 512 3.65 -12.88 -42.76
C ASP A 512 4.20 -13.26 -41.37
N VAL A 513 3.55 -12.81 -40.29
CA VAL A 513 3.94 -13.15 -38.89
C VAL A 513 3.04 -14.25 -38.31
N ALA A 514 1.82 -14.37 -38.83
CA ALA A 514 0.72 -15.14 -38.23
C ALA A 514 0.61 -16.60 -38.69
N ARG A 515 1.74 -17.27 -38.97
CA ARG A 515 1.80 -18.74 -38.89
C ARG A 515 2.15 -19.10 -37.46
N THR A 516 1.11 -19.18 -36.62
CA THR A 516 1.15 -19.57 -35.20
C THR A 516 2.28 -20.56 -34.93
N TYR A 517 3.16 -20.26 -33.98
CA TYR A 517 4.27 -21.14 -33.62
C TYR A 517 3.79 -22.44 -32.94
N VAL A 518 2.63 -22.41 -32.29
CA VAL A 518 2.09 -23.52 -31.48
C VAL A 518 2.05 -24.87 -32.20
N PRO A 519 1.52 -25.03 -33.43
CA PRO A 519 1.57 -26.33 -34.13
C PRO A 519 2.99 -26.84 -34.38
N ARG A 520 3.95 -25.95 -34.67
CA ARG A 520 5.36 -26.35 -34.86
C ARG A 520 6.00 -26.76 -33.54
N LEU A 521 5.71 -26.02 -32.46
CA LEU A 521 6.14 -26.38 -31.11
C LEU A 521 5.51 -27.69 -30.63
N ASP A 522 4.23 -27.96 -30.92
CA ASP A 522 3.59 -29.24 -30.58
C ASP A 522 4.25 -30.41 -31.32
N PHE A 523 4.61 -30.22 -32.59
CA PHE A 523 5.33 -31.23 -33.35
C PHE A 523 6.75 -31.50 -32.78
N ILE A 524 7.50 -30.45 -32.44
CA ILE A 524 8.81 -30.57 -31.78
C ILE A 524 8.67 -31.25 -30.40
N ALA A 525 7.61 -30.94 -29.64
CA ALA A 525 7.33 -31.58 -28.36
C ALA A 525 7.06 -33.08 -28.51
N LYS A 526 6.37 -33.50 -29.58
CA LYS A 526 6.15 -34.91 -29.90
C LYS A 526 7.43 -35.63 -30.28
N ASP A 527 8.30 -34.99 -31.06
CA ASP A 527 9.64 -35.52 -31.34
C ASP A 527 10.40 -35.80 -30.04
N PHE A 528 10.33 -34.88 -29.07
CA PHE A 528 10.99 -35.09 -27.78
C PHE A 528 10.44 -36.31 -27.04
N VAL A 529 9.12 -36.50 -27.03
CA VAL A 529 8.50 -37.70 -26.44
C VAL A 529 8.98 -38.98 -27.12
N SER A 530 8.99 -39.01 -28.46
CA SER A 530 9.49 -40.16 -29.22
C SER A 530 10.95 -40.47 -28.88
N ARG A 531 11.79 -39.44 -28.76
CA ARG A 531 13.22 -39.59 -28.45
C ARG A 531 13.45 -40.15 -27.05
N VAL A 532 12.80 -39.59 -26.03
CA VAL A 532 12.97 -40.07 -24.64
C VAL A 532 12.43 -41.49 -24.44
N LEU A 533 11.38 -41.88 -25.15
CA LEU A 533 10.85 -43.24 -25.15
C LEU A 533 11.74 -44.22 -25.94
N GLY A 534 12.48 -43.72 -26.94
CA GLY A 534 13.44 -44.50 -27.71
C GLY A 534 14.78 -44.74 -26.99
N ARG A 535 15.13 -43.92 -25.98
CA ARG A 535 16.34 -44.14 -25.18
C ARG A 535 16.12 -45.22 -24.12
N ASN A 536 16.98 -46.24 -24.12
CA ASN A 536 16.96 -47.29 -23.11
C ASN A 536 18.01 -47.01 -22.00
N PRO A 537 17.58 -46.83 -20.73
CA PRO A 537 18.48 -46.56 -19.61
C PRO A 537 19.45 -47.69 -19.28
N GLU A 538 19.17 -48.93 -19.67
CA GLU A 538 20.02 -50.09 -19.40
C GLU A 538 21.19 -50.21 -20.38
N THR A 539 21.01 -49.71 -21.60
CA THR A 539 22.02 -49.76 -22.67
C THR A 539 22.77 -48.45 -22.86
N ASP A 540 22.26 -47.35 -22.28
CA ASP A 540 22.89 -46.03 -22.34
C ASP A 540 23.61 -45.71 -21.00
N PRO A 541 24.94 -45.93 -20.92
CA PRO A 541 25.69 -45.65 -19.70
C PRO A 541 25.75 -44.16 -19.35
N ASP A 542 25.45 -43.26 -20.29
CA ASP A 542 25.47 -41.80 -20.11
C ASP A 542 24.06 -41.18 -20.19
N TYR A 543 23.03 -41.99 -19.92
CA TYR A 543 21.61 -41.64 -20.10
C TYR A 543 21.24 -40.28 -19.52
N ALA A 544 21.64 -39.97 -18.28
CA ALA A 544 21.29 -38.72 -17.63
C ALA A 544 21.83 -37.51 -18.40
N ASN A 545 23.08 -37.56 -18.86
CA ASN A 545 23.68 -36.48 -19.63
C ASN A 545 23.04 -36.36 -21.01
N ASN A 546 22.74 -37.50 -21.65
CA ASN A 546 22.07 -37.53 -22.94
C ASN A 546 20.64 -36.97 -22.90
N ILE A 547 19.87 -37.26 -21.84
CA ILE A 547 18.55 -36.64 -21.63
C ILE A 547 18.67 -35.13 -21.42
N ASN A 548 19.66 -34.66 -20.68
CA ASN A 548 19.89 -33.22 -20.50
C ASN A 548 20.32 -32.53 -21.80
N ARG A 549 21.10 -33.20 -22.65
CA ARG A 549 21.40 -32.76 -24.02
C ARG A 549 20.13 -32.69 -24.86
N ASP A 550 19.27 -33.71 -24.81
CA ASP A 550 18.00 -33.72 -25.53
C ASP A 550 17.07 -32.57 -25.12
N ILE A 551 16.99 -32.27 -23.81
CA ILE A 551 16.20 -31.14 -23.27
C ILE A 551 16.76 -29.79 -23.76
N THR A 552 18.07 -29.68 -23.92
CA THR A 552 18.69 -28.48 -24.46
C THR A 552 18.50 -28.38 -25.98
N GLY A 553 18.61 -29.50 -26.69
CA GLY A 553 18.36 -29.61 -28.13
C GLY A 553 16.92 -29.28 -28.52
N VAL A 554 15.93 -29.79 -27.78
CA VAL A 554 14.52 -29.43 -28.01
C VAL A 554 14.28 -27.94 -27.77
N SER A 555 14.96 -27.35 -26.77
CA SER A 555 14.86 -25.91 -26.49
C SER A 555 15.48 -25.07 -27.62
N LEU A 556 16.63 -25.50 -28.16
CA LEU A 556 17.26 -24.91 -29.33
C LEU A 556 16.34 -24.96 -30.56
N GLU A 557 15.71 -26.11 -30.80
CA GLU A 557 14.77 -26.30 -31.91
C GLU A 557 13.52 -25.42 -31.74
N PHE A 558 12.97 -25.29 -30.52
CA PHE A 558 11.84 -24.41 -30.23
C PHE A 558 12.16 -22.96 -30.59
N ILE A 559 13.16 -22.35 -29.94
CA ILE A 559 13.47 -20.94 -30.15
C ILE A 559 13.98 -20.66 -31.57
N GLY A 560 14.78 -21.58 -32.13
CA GLY A 560 15.20 -21.54 -33.52
C GLY A 560 14.03 -21.50 -34.49
N SER A 561 13.02 -22.35 -34.25
CA SER A 561 11.83 -22.36 -35.09
C SER A 561 11.02 -21.05 -35.05
N ILE A 562 11.04 -20.36 -33.92
CA ILE A 562 10.36 -19.09 -33.74
C ILE A 562 11.13 -17.97 -34.42
N VAL A 563 12.44 -17.89 -34.18
CA VAL A 563 13.31 -16.83 -34.70
C VAL A 563 13.40 -16.93 -36.23
N PHE A 564 13.67 -18.11 -36.76
CA PHE A 564 13.91 -18.30 -38.20
C PHE A 564 12.66 -18.66 -39.00
N GLY A 565 11.54 -19.01 -38.32
CA GLY A 565 10.27 -19.30 -38.99
C GLY A 565 10.18 -20.69 -39.64
N LYS A 566 11.14 -21.59 -39.38
CA LYS A 566 11.21 -22.97 -39.87
C LYS A 566 11.90 -23.89 -38.85
N ARG A 567 11.71 -25.20 -38.93
CA ARG A 567 12.52 -26.16 -38.16
C ARG A 567 14.01 -25.96 -38.51
N LEU A 568 14.88 -26.00 -37.50
CA LEU A 568 16.33 -25.97 -37.71
C LEU A 568 16.84 -27.36 -38.14
N GLY A 569 16.15 -28.42 -37.73
CA GLY A 569 16.66 -29.77 -37.86
C GLY A 569 17.79 -30.06 -36.86
N ALA A 570 17.84 -29.31 -35.77
CA ALA A 570 18.77 -29.52 -34.67
C ALA A 570 18.34 -30.60 -33.68
N PHE A 571 17.07 -30.96 -33.74
CA PHE A 571 16.50 -32.00 -32.91
C PHE A 571 15.51 -32.85 -33.71
N THR A 572 15.58 -34.17 -33.53
CA THR A 572 14.68 -35.15 -34.14
C THR A 572 14.18 -36.14 -33.09
N GLY A 573 13.06 -36.81 -33.40
CA GLY A 573 12.49 -37.83 -32.52
C GLY A 573 13.24 -39.17 -32.51
N GLU A 574 14.23 -39.34 -33.38
CA GLU A 574 15.03 -40.57 -33.44
C GLU A 574 16.18 -40.51 -32.44
N ALA A 575 16.17 -41.41 -31.46
CA ALA A 575 17.19 -41.46 -30.41
C ALA A 575 18.60 -41.80 -30.94
N SER A 576 18.71 -42.38 -32.13
CA SER A 576 19.99 -42.68 -32.79
C SER A 576 20.68 -41.48 -33.44
N ILE A 577 19.94 -40.39 -33.69
CA ILE A 577 20.49 -39.19 -34.33
C ILE A 577 20.86 -38.20 -33.24
N GLU A 578 22.15 -38.09 -32.92
CA GLU A 578 22.64 -37.10 -31.96
C GLU A 578 22.65 -35.67 -32.53
N ILE A 579 22.70 -34.69 -31.62
CA ILE A 579 22.77 -33.27 -31.98
C ILE A 579 24.06 -33.01 -32.76
N ASP A 580 23.98 -32.25 -33.86
CA ASP A 580 25.13 -31.94 -34.71
C ASP A 580 26.22 -31.18 -33.93
N GLU A 581 27.49 -31.41 -34.28
CA GLU A 581 28.62 -30.77 -33.59
C GLU A 581 28.54 -29.24 -33.60
N LYS A 582 28.04 -28.62 -34.68
CA LYS A 582 27.89 -27.15 -34.74
C LYS A 582 26.80 -26.67 -33.79
N GLN A 583 25.72 -27.43 -33.66
CA GLN A 583 24.61 -27.10 -32.74
C GLN A 583 25.04 -27.28 -31.29
N GLN A 584 25.78 -28.34 -30.96
CA GLN A 584 26.35 -28.53 -29.64
C GLN A 584 27.33 -27.41 -29.30
N ARG A 585 28.21 -27.04 -30.23
CA ARG A 585 29.14 -25.91 -30.05
C ARG A 585 28.39 -24.58 -29.86
N PHE A 586 27.22 -24.40 -30.45
CA PHE A 586 26.38 -23.21 -30.24
C PHE A 586 25.82 -23.20 -28.81
N ILE A 587 25.31 -24.34 -28.33
CA ILE A 587 24.84 -24.51 -26.96
C ILE A 587 25.96 -24.20 -25.95
N ASP A 588 27.15 -24.74 -26.21
CA ASP A 588 28.34 -24.51 -25.36
C ASP A 588 28.77 -23.04 -25.39
N ALA A 589 28.67 -22.38 -26.54
CA ALA A 589 28.95 -20.95 -26.66
C ALA A 589 27.96 -20.11 -25.84
N VAL A 590 26.65 -20.40 -25.90
CA VAL A 590 25.64 -19.70 -25.08
C VAL A 590 25.90 -19.88 -23.58
N ASN A 591 26.20 -21.10 -23.14
CA ASN A 591 26.56 -21.38 -21.74
C ASN A 591 27.85 -20.67 -21.31
N GLY A 592 28.87 -20.67 -22.20
CA GLY A 592 30.15 -20.00 -22.00
C GLY A 592 30.00 -18.49 -21.87
N ILE A 593 29.13 -17.87 -22.66
CA ILE A 593 28.78 -16.44 -22.57
C ILE A 593 28.24 -16.09 -21.18
N PHE A 594 27.31 -16.88 -20.63
CA PHE A 594 26.75 -16.61 -19.30
C PHE A 594 27.77 -16.78 -18.18
N THR A 595 28.59 -17.83 -18.26
CA THR A 595 29.63 -18.14 -17.26
C THR A 595 30.72 -17.07 -17.23
N THR A 596 31.24 -16.68 -18.41
CA THR A 596 32.24 -15.62 -18.55
C THR A 596 31.66 -14.26 -18.16
N SER A 597 30.42 -13.95 -18.53
CA SER A 597 29.73 -12.73 -18.08
C SER A 597 29.57 -12.66 -16.57
N GLY A 598 29.19 -13.77 -15.92
CA GLY A 598 29.10 -13.84 -14.46
C GLY A 598 30.44 -13.57 -13.77
N THR A 599 31.53 -14.09 -14.35
CA THR A 599 32.89 -13.83 -13.86
C THR A 599 33.29 -12.36 -14.03
N LEU A 600 33.04 -11.80 -15.21
CA LEU A 600 33.36 -10.41 -15.57
C LEU A 600 32.52 -9.37 -14.82
N LEU A 601 31.36 -9.75 -14.27
CA LEU A 601 30.56 -8.90 -13.41
C LEU A 601 31.32 -8.47 -12.14
N SER A 602 32.39 -9.20 -11.78
CA SER A 602 33.26 -8.93 -10.63
C SER A 602 34.22 -7.74 -10.81
N TYR A 603 34.15 -7.02 -11.93
CA TYR A 603 34.98 -5.86 -12.20
C TYR A 603 34.12 -4.58 -12.21
N PRO A 604 34.63 -3.44 -11.75
CA PRO A 604 33.87 -2.19 -11.72
C PRO A 604 33.71 -1.56 -13.12
N GLU A 605 32.66 -0.77 -13.34
CA GLU A 605 32.34 -0.22 -14.67
C GLU A 605 33.45 0.67 -15.24
N ASN A 606 34.14 1.41 -14.36
CA ASN A 606 35.26 2.28 -14.71
C ASN A 606 36.60 1.54 -14.86
N PHE A 607 36.60 0.19 -14.83
CA PHE A 607 37.82 -0.58 -15.01
C PHE A 607 38.42 -0.31 -16.40
N PRO A 608 39.73 0.04 -16.50
CA PRO A 608 40.37 0.44 -17.76
C PRO A 608 40.09 -0.54 -18.89
N ALA A 609 39.61 -0.03 -20.02
CA ALA A 609 39.13 -0.86 -21.13
C ALA A 609 40.27 -1.69 -21.73
N GLU A 610 41.46 -1.10 -21.86
CA GLU A 610 42.66 -1.71 -22.41
C GLU A 610 43.08 -2.96 -21.61
N ILE A 611 42.98 -2.89 -20.28
CA ILE A 611 43.29 -4.03 -19.41
C ILE A 611 42.12 -5.03 -19.40
N PHE A 612 40.89 -4.54 -19.44
CA PHE A 612 39.70 -5.40 -19.47
C PHE A 612 39.69 -6.32 -20.68
N TYR A 613 40.10 -5.82 -21.85
CA TYR A 613 40.17 -6.59 -23.09
C TYR A 613 41.22 -7.71 -23.04
N GLU A 614 42.24 -7.57 -22.20
CA GLU A 614 43.29 -8.58 -22.04
C GLU A 614 42.92 -9.70 -21.05
N LEU A 615 41.82 -9.56 -20.30
CA LEU A 615 41.38 -10.56 -19.34
C LEU A 615 41.06 -11.90 -20.04
N PRO A 616 41.54 -13.05 -19.52
CA PRO A 616 41.23 -14.36 -20.10
C PRO A 616 39.72 -14.62 -20.24
N ALA A 617 38.94 -14.24 -19.23
CA ALA A 617 37.49 -14.36 -19.24
C ALA A 617 36.83 -13.51 -20.35
N PHE A 618 37.39 -12.34 -20.67
CA PHE A 618 36.89 -11.50 -21.76
C PHE A 618 37.23 -12.10 -23.13
N LYS A 619 38.44 -12.62 -23.31
CA LYS A 619 38.84 -13.31 -24.54
C LYS A 619 37.97 -14.53 -24.83
N GLU A 620 37.65 -15.32 -23.81
CA GLU A 620 36.69 -16.43 -23.94
C GLU A 620 35.26 -15.92 -24.24
N LEU A 621 34.80 -14.84 -23.58
CA LEU A 621 33.51 -14.22 -23.91
C LEU A 621 33.43 -13.81 -25.39
N VAL A 622 34.49 -13.19 -25.93
CA VAL A 622 34.58 -12.80 -27.35
C VAL A 622 34.46 -14.03 -28.23
N LYS A 623 35.23 -15.09 -27.97
CA LYS A 623 35.21 -16.34 -28.74
C LYS A 623 33.82 -16.98 -28.77
N HIS A 624 33.14 -17.06 -27.62
CA HIS A 624 31.80 -17.61 -27.57
C HIS A 624 30.78 -16.72 -28.28
N SER A 625 30.86 -15.40 -28.08
CA SER A 625 29.95 -14.42 -28.69
C SER A 625 30.10 -14.38 -30.21
N ASP A 626 31.33 -14.43 -30.73
CA ASP A 626 31.59 -14.48 -32.17
C ASP A 626 31.04 -15.75 -32.80
N TYR A 627 31.20 -16.91 -32.15
CA TYR A 627 30.64 -18.16 -32.66
C TYR A 627 29.10 -18.13 -32.69
N MET A 628 28.47 -17.54 -31.65
CA MET A 628 27.02 -17.35 -31.63
C MET A 628 26.54 -16.47 -32.80
N MET A 629 27.28 -15.40 -33.11
CA MET A 629 26.98 -14.51 -34.24
C MET A 629 27.19 -15.20 -35.59
N GLU A 630 28.30 -15.93 -35.75
CA GLU A 630 28.64 -16.70 -36.96
C GLU A 630 27.56 -17.75 -37.26
N TYR A 631 27.22 -18.59 -36.28
CA TYR A 631 26.23 -19.65 -36.45
C TYR A 631 24.85 -19.10 -36.82
N ALA A 632 24.41 -18.03 -36.14
CA ALA A 632 23.14 -17.39 -36.47
C ALA A 632 23.18 -16.72 -37.85
N GLY A 633 24.33 -16.13 -38.23
CA GLY A 633 24.60 -15.58 -39.56
C GLY A 633 24.46 -16.62 -40.67
N ASP A 634 25.05 -17.81 -40.49
CA ASP A 634 24.94 -18.93 -41.44
C ASP A 634 23.49 -19.37 -41.64
N LEU A 635 22.71 -19.45 -40.56
CA LEU A 635 21.29 -19.77 -40.63
C LEU A 635 20.50 -18.73 -41.43
N ILE A 636 20.83 -17.45 -41.26
CA ILE A 636 20.24 -16.33 -42.01
C ILE A 636 20.60 -16.44 -43.49
N GLU A 637 21.88 -16.62 -43.81
CA GLU A 637 22.34 -16.73 -45.19
C GLU A 637 21.75 -17.93 -45.91
N SER A 638 21.68 -19.10 -45.26
CA SER A 638 21.09 -20.31 -45.83
C SER A 638 19.63 -20.09 -46.22
N LYS A 639 18.88 -19.38 -45.37
CA LYS A 639 17.47 -19.04 -45.62
C LYS A 639 17.32 -18.11 -46.82
N HIS A 640 18.16 -17.07 -46.91
CA HIS A 640 18.14 -16.16 -48.06
C HIS A 640 18.53 -16.87 -49.37
N LYS A 641 19.57 -17.73 -49.35
CA LYS A 641 20.01 -18.51 -50.51
C LYS A 641 18.92 -19.47 -51.02
N ASN A 642 18.22 -20.15 -50.11
CA ASN A 642 17.20 -21.14 -50.47
C ASN A 642 15.84 -20.53 -50.88
N LYS A 643 15.69 -19.19 -50.89
CA LYS A 643 14.42 -18.48 -51.14
C LYS A 643 13.26 -19.03 -50.29
N GLU A 644 13.55 -19.49 -49.09
CA GLU A 644 12.56 -20.10 -48.22
C GLU A 644 11.55 -19.06 -47.69
N SER A 645 10.37 -19.55 -47.32
CA SER A 645 9.20 -18.79 -46.86
C SER A 645 9.51 -17.49 -46.10
N LYS A 646 8.80 -16.41 -46.45
CA LYS A 646 8.63 -15.22 -45.60
C LYS A 646 8.08 -15.65 -44.24
N GLY A 647 8.71 -15.24 -43.14
CA GLY A 647 8.25 -15.51 -41.77
C GLY A 647 9.37 -15.64 -40.72
N GLY A 648 8.99 -15.69 -39.44
CA GLY A 648 9.92 -15.71 -38.30
C GLY A 648 10.19 -14.31 -37.72
N LEU A 649 10.71 -14.25 -36.49
CA LEU A 649 11.05 -12.97 -35.84
C LEU A 649 12.13 -12.22 -36.60
N PHE A 650 13.09 -12.95 -37.18
CA PHE A 650 14.20 -12.37 -37.92
C PHE A 650 13.73 -11.48 -39.08
N GLU A 651 12.93 -12.05 -39.99
CA GLU A 651 12.34 -11.32 -41.11
C GLU A 651 11.42 -10.19 -40.64
N PHE A 652 10.68 -10.41 -39.54
CA PHE A 652 9.82 -9.37 -38.99
C PHE A 652 10.63 -8.15 -38.52
N TYR A 653 11.74 -8.36 -37.82
CA TYR A 653 12.59 -7.26 -37.36
C TYR A 653 13.31 -6.56 -38.52
N LEU A 654 13.77 -7.30 -39.54
CA LEU A 654 14.38 -6.71 -40.73
C LEU A 654 13.42 -5.79 -41.50
N ASN A 655 12.12 -6.05 -41.45
CA ASN A 655 11.09 -5.24 -42.12
C ASN A 655 10.67 -3.98 -41.32
N LYS A 656 11.31 -3.70 -40.17
CA LYS A 656 11.00 -2.51 -39.37
C LYS A 656 11.92 -1.36 -39.74
N ASN A 657 11.31 -0.24 -40.15
CA ASN A 657 12.04 0.98 -40.52
C ASN A 657 12.59 1.73 -39.30
N GLU A 658 12.09 1.43 -38.09
CA GLU A 658 12.50 2.09 -36.86
C GLU A 658 13.88 1.65 -36.33
N VAL A 659 14.47 0.58 -36.87
CA VAL A 659 15.79 0.05 -36.46
C VAL A 659 16.66 -0.24 -37.69
N SER A 660 17.98 -0.14 -37.53
CA SER A 660 18.92 -0.51 -38.61
C SER A 660 18.87 -2.02 -38.87
N SER A 661 19.25 -2.44 -40.09
CA SER A 661 19.33 -3.87 -40.44
C SER A 661 20.29 -4.62 -39.50
N GLU A 662 21.40 -4.01 -39.12
CA GLU A 662 22.36 -4.58 -38.17
C GLU A 662 21.73 -4.78 -36.77
N LEU A 663 21.03 -3.77 -36.24
CA LEU A 663 20.34 -3.88 -34.96
C LEU A 663 19.21 -4.92 -35.01
N ALA A 664 18.45 -4.99 -36.10
CA ALA A 664 17.41 -5.99 -36.28
C ALA A 664 17.96 -7.43 -36.27
N LYS A 665 19.11 -7.66 -36.91
CA LYS A 665 19.82 -8.95 -36.85
C LYS A 665 20.22 -9.28 -35.42
N LEU A 666 20.84 -8.34 -34.71
CA LEU A 666 21.29 -8.53 -33.32
C LEU A 666 20.12 -8.81 -32.37
N MET A 667 18.99 -8.10 -32.51
CA MET A 667 17.78 -8.36 -31.73
C MET A 667 17.29 -9.81 -31.88
N ALA A 668 17.34 -10.37 -33.09
CA ALA A 668 16.95 -11.75 -33.34
C ALA A 668 17.94 -12.75 -32.73
N ILE A 669 19.25 -12.50 -32.86
CA ILE A 669 20.32 -13.34 -32.31
C ILE A 669 20.26 -13.37 -30.77
N ASP A 670 20.02 -12.23 -30.14
CA ASP A 670 19.93 -12.14 -28.68
C ASP A 670 18.70 -12.89 -28.14
N ILE A 671 17.57 -12.84 -28.85
CA ILE A 671 16.40 -13.66 -28.52
C ILE A 671 16.69 -15.15 -28.71
N PHE A 672 17.41 -15.50 -29.78
CA PHE A 672 17.80 -16.87 -30.08
C PHE A 672 18.66 -17.45 -28.96
N GLY A 673 19.75 -16.78 -28.58
CA GLY A 673 20.64 -17.23 -27.50
C GLY A 673 19.94 -17.26 -26.12
N ALA A 674 19.12 -16.26 -25.80
CA ALA A 674 18.43 -16.20 -24.51
C ALA A 674 17.40 -17.32 -24.29
N GLY A 675 16.78 -17.84 -25.36
CA GLY A 675 15.72 -18.84 -25.29
C GLY A 675 16.18 -20.29 -25.14
N VAL A 676 17.47 -20.58 -25.32
CA VAL A 676 17.99 -21.98 -25.26
C VAL A 676 18.11 -22.45 -23.81
N ASP A 677 19.05 -21.87 -23.06
CA ASP A 677 19.40 -22.32 -21.70
C ASP A 677 18.29 -22.08 -20.68
N THR A 678 17.55 -20.98 -20.80
CA THR A 678 16.58 -20.59 -19.77
C THR A 678 15.35 -21.50 -19.78
N THR A 679 14.87 -21.88 -20.97
CA THR A 679 13.76 -22.83 -21.13
C THR A 679 14.22 -24.25 -20.80
N SER A 680 15.41 -24.70 -21.25
CA SER A 680 15.90 -26.05 -20.96
C SER A 680 16.04 -26.30 -19.45
N ARG A 681 16.59 -25.32 -18.70
CA ARG A 681 16.69 -25.37 -17.23
C ARG A 681 15.34 -25.40 -16.55
N LEU A 682 14.35 -24.66 -17.09
CA LEU A 682 12.99 -24.69 -16.57
C LEU A 682 12.33 -26.05 -16.77
N VAL A 683 12.54 -26.69 -17.93
CA VAL A 683 12.10 -28.06 -18.19
C VAL A 683 12.74 -29.03 -17.20
N ASN A 684 14.05 -28.96 -16.98
CA ASN A 684 14.75 -29.78 -15.98
C ASN A 684 14.14 -29.63 -14.57
N TRP A 685 13.88 -28.40 -14.12
CA TRP A 685 13.23 -28.17 -12.83
C TRP A 685 11.80 -28.67 -12.78
N PHE A 686 11.06 -28.60 -13.89
CA PHE A 686 9.71 -29.14 -13.97
C PHE A 686 9.71 -30.66 -13.85
N LEU A 687 10.59 -31.34 -14.59
CA LEU A 687 10.73 -32.79 -14.54
C LEU A 687 11.21 -33.26 -13.18
N HIS A 688 12.18 -32.56 -12.58
CA HIS A 688 12.59 -32.79 -11.20
C HIS A 688 11.40 -32.68 -10.23
N ALA A 689 10.58 -31.64 -10.33
CA ALA A 689 9.42 -31.43 -9.46
C ALA A 689 8.34 -32.51 -9.64
N LEU A 690 8.15 -33.03 -10.87
CA LEU A 690 7.25 -34.15 -11.12
C LEU A 690 7.82 -35.48 -10.58
N ALA A 691 9.11 -35.74 -10.80
CA ALA A 691 9.77 -36.99 -10.41
C ALA A 691 9.98 -37.12 -8.89
N SER A 692 10.21 -36.00 -8.19
CA SER A 692 10.35 -35.95 -6.73
C SER A 692 9.03 -35.69 -6.00
N GLY A 693 8.01 -35.21 -6.72
CA GLY A 693 6.70 -34.90 -6.17
C GLY A 693 5.81 -36.12 -5.92
N SER A 694 4.63 -35.89 -5.36
CA SER A 694 3.63 -36.95 -5.18
C SER A 694 3.14 -37.47 -6.53
N LYS A 695 3.07 -38.79 -6.68
CA LYS A 695 2.49 -39.46 -7.85
C LYS A 695 1.09 -38.94 -8.20
N SER A 696 0.30 -38.58 -7.19
CA SER A 696 -1.03 -38.00 -7.37
C SER A 696 -1.04 -36.67 -8.13
N ILE A 697 0.03 -35.85 -8.04
CA ILE A 697 0.14 -34.61 -8.81
C ILE A 697 0.31 -34.93 -10.29
N GLN A 698 1.15 -35.93 -10.60
CA GLN A 698 1.43 -36.35 -11.96
C GLN A 698 0.19 -36.98 -12.61
N GLU A 699 -0.53 -37.83 -11.87
CA GLU A 699 -1.81 -38.42 -12.29
C GLU A 699 -2.86 -37.33 -12.52
N ARG A 700 -3.01 -36.37 -11.60
CA ARG A 700 -3.94 -35.27 -11.75
C ARG A 700 -3.65 -34.39 -12.96
N LEU A 701 -2.36 -34.14 -13.22
CA LEU A 701 -1.92 -33.39 -14.40
C LEU A 701 -2.25 -34.16 -15.69
N ARG A 702 -2.01 -35.48 -15.70
CA ARG A 702 -2.36 -36.35 -16.82
C ARG A 702 -3.86 -36.37 -17.09
N GLU A 703 -4.69 -36.51 -16.04
CA GLU A 703 -6.15 -36.43 -16.15
C GLU A 703 -6.61 -35.12 -16.78
N GLU A 704 -6.09 -33.98 -16.33
CA GLU A 704 -6.45 -32.67 -16.91
C GLU A 704 -6.09 -32.62 -18.39
N VAL A 705 -4.86 -33.00 -18.75
CA VAL A 705 -4.37 -32.94 -20.14
C VAL A 705 -5.18 -33.86 -21.06
N ILE A 706 -5.47 -35.09 -20.63
CA ILE A 706 -6.26 -36.06 -21.41
C ILE A 706 -7.71 -35.58 -21.54
N SER A 707 -8.32 -35.06 -20.47
CA SER A 707 -9.71 -34.60 -20.51
C SER A 707 -9.94 -33.43 -21.47
N ILE A 708 -8.95 -32.56 -21.65
CA ILE A 708 -9.07 -31.35 -22.48
C ILE A 708 -8.70 -31.62 -23.93
N ALA A 709 -7.64 -32.39 -24.16
CA ALA A 709 -7.00 -32.47 -25.46
C ALA A 709 -6.82 -33.92 -25.97
N GLY A 710 -7.44 -34.90 -25.31
CA GLY A 710 -7.41 -36.31 -25.69
C GLY A 710 -6.12 -37.04 -25.30
N LYS A 711 -6.13 -38.37 -25.47
CA LYS A 711 -4.94 -39.21 -25.31
C LYS A 711 -3.93 -38.99 -26.45
N GLU A 712 -4.44 -38.71 -27.65
CA GLU A 712 -3.66 -38.46 -28.87
C GLU A 712 -4.15 -37.19 -29.59
N GLY A 713 -3.38 -36.72 -30.57
CA GLY A 713 -3.72 -35.55 -31.40
C GLY A 713 -2.95 -34.26 -31.04
N PRO A 714 -3.12 -33.19 -31.84
CA PRO A 714 -2.42 -31.92 -31.64
C PRO A 714 -2.98 -31.13 -30.45
N ILE A 715 -2.09 -30.46 -29.71
CA ILE A 715 -2.47 -29.52 -28.66
C ILE A 715 -2.44 -28.10 -29.23
N ASP A 716 -3.60 -27.45 -29.29
CA ASP A 716 -3.69 -26.06 -29.73
C ASP A 716 -3.64 -25.04 -28.58
N ALA A 717 -3.49 -23.77 -28.93
CA ALA A 717 -3.36 -22.69 -27.96
C ALA A 717 -4.63 -22.47 -27.11
N LYS A 718 -5.81 -22.81 -27.66
CA LYS A 718 -7.10 -22.72 -26.97
C LYS A 718 -7.23 -23.82 -25.92
N MET A 719 -6.72 -25.02 -26.19
CA MET A 719 -6.63 -26.12 -25.24
C MET A 719 -5.69 -25.77 -24.09
N LEU A 720 -4.47 -25.29 -24.38
CA LEU A 720 -3.53 -24.79 -23.35
C LEU A 720 -4.17 -23.70 -22.47
N SER A 721 -5.01 -22.83 -23.04
CA SER A 721 -5.70 -21.80 -22.28
C SER A 721 -6.55 -22.36 -21.14
N LYS A 722 -7.11 -23.57 -21.32
CA LYS A 722 -8.00 -24.28 -20.39
C LYS A 722 -7.27 -25.16 -19.37
N MET A 723 -6.02 -25.55 -19.61
CA MET A 723 -5.21 -26.38 -18.70
C MET A 723 -4.76 -25.55 -17.49
N LYS A 724 -5.61 -25.49 -16.46
CA LYS A 724 -5.40 -24.62 -15.31
C LYS A 724 -4.39 -25.24 -14.35
N PHE A 725 -4.51 -26.52 -14.07
CA PHE A 725 -3.63 -27.22 -13.14
C PHE A 725 -2.20 -27.28 -13.68
N LEU A 726 -2.01 -27.49 -14.98
CA LEU A 726 -0.69 -27.36 -15.63
C LEU A 726 -0.03 -26.00 -15.37
N LYS A 727 -0.80 -24.91 -15.48
CA LYS A 727 -0.30 -23.55 -15.20
C LYS A 727 -0.01 -23.33 -13.72
N ASP A 728 -0.79 -23.94 -12.85
CA ASP A 728 -0.57 -23.91 -11.41
C ASP A 728 0.71 -24.70 -11.04
N CYS A 729 0.98 -25.84 -11.70
CA CYS A 729 2.25 -26.56 -11.61
C CYS A 729 3.42 -25.70 -12.09
N LEU A 730 3.31 -25.06 -13.25
CA LEU A 730 4.38 -24.21 -13.79
C LEU A 730 4.72 -23.04 -12.86
N LYS A 731 3.71 -22.39 -12.27
CA LYS A 731 3.91 -21.33 -11.27
C LYS A 731 4.63 -21.85 -10.03
N GLU A 732 4.29 -23.06 -9.58
CA GLU A 732 4.91 -23.66 -8.41
C GLU A 732 6.36 -24.07 -8.68
N VAL A 733 6.67 -24.60 -9.88
CA VAL A 733 8.05 -24.85 -10.32
C VAL A 733 8.85 -23.55 -10.30
N HIS A 734 8.30 -22.46 -10.85
CA HIS A 734 8.97 -21.17 -10.82
C HIS A 734 9.18 -20.61 -9.41
N ARG A 735 8.26 -20.88 -8.47
CA ARG A 735 8.38 -20.43 -7.08
C ARG A 735 9.47 -21.22 -6.34
N VAL A 736 9.41 -22.54 -6.41
CA VAL A 736 10.36 -23.41 -5.72
C VAL A 736 11.72 -23.34 -6.39
N MET A 737 11.81 -23.44 -7.71
CA MET A 737 13.07 -23.45 -8.46
C MET A 737 13.12 -22.30 -9.48
N PRO A 738 13.25 -21.03 -9.02
CA PRO A 738 13.27 -19.89 -9.92
C PRO A 738 14.58 -19.83 -10.70
N ILE A 739 14.52 -19.71 -12.03
CA ILE A 739 15.70 -19.48 -12.89
C ILE A 739 16.45 -18.20 -12.50
N VAL A 740 15.72 -17.16 -12.07
CA VAL A 740 16.29 -15.87 -11.63
C VAL A 740 16.11 -15.73 -10.12
N HIS A 741 17.22 -15.67 -9.38
CA HIS A 741 17.20 -15.56 -7.92
C HIS A 741 16.70 -14.18 -7.44
N ALA A 742 17.05 -13.10 -8.15
CA ALA A 742 16.62 -11.74 -7.85
C ALA A 742 16.48 -10.90 -9.12
N ASN A 743 15.48 -10.01 -9.14
CA ASN A 743 15.32 -9.02 -10.20
C ASN A 743 15.95 -7.71 -9.78
N SER A 744 16.63 -7.00 -10.68
CA SER A 744 17.26 -5.72 -10.36
C SER A 744 16.51 -4.51 -10.92
N ARG A 745 16.63 -3.37 -10.23
CA ARG A 745 16.33 -2.01 -10.71
C ARG A 745 17.36 -1.02 -10.19
N ILE A 746 17.60 0.05 -10.94
CA ILE A 746 18.32 1.22 -10.45
C ILE A 746 17.27 2.33 -10.29
N ASN A 747 17.12 2.87 -9.08
CA ASN A 747 16.20 3.97 -8.86
C ASN A 747 16.82 5.28 -9.39
N LEU A 748 16.07 6.04 -10.20
CA LEU A 748 16.55 7.32 -10.76
C LEU A 748 16.24 8.53 -9.87
N LYS A 749 15.50 8.29 -8.78
CA LYS A 749 15.14 9.27 -7.76
C LYS A 749 15.21 8.61 -6.40
N ASP A 750 15.45 9.43 -5.39
CA ASP A 750 15.38 8.99 -4.00
C ASP A 750 14.06 8.26 -3.73
N LEU A 751 14.17 7.19 -2.95
CA LEU A 751 13.09 6.25 -2.67
C LEU A 751 13.01 6.00 -1.17
N ASN A 752 11.83 6.15 -0.59
CA ASN A 752 11.61 5.78 0.79
C ASN A 752 10.90 4.43 0.84
N ILE A 753 11.59 3.36 1.24
CA ILE A 753 10.98 2.03 1.43
C ILE A 753 11.40 1.42 2.76
N LEU A 754 10.51 0.66 3.38
CA LEU A 754 10.75 -0.06 4.63
C LEU A 754 11.31 0.84 5.76
N GLY A 755 10.97 2.13 5.74
CA GLY A 755 11.43 3.12 6.72
C GLY A 755 12.83 3.70 6.48
N TYR A 756 13.47 3.41 5.33
CA TYR A 756 14.79 3.92 4.96
C TYR A 756 14.73 4.83 3.73
N ASN A 757 15.61 5.83 3.68
CA ASN A 757 15.83 6.64 2.49
C ASN A 757 16.92 5.99 1.64
N ILE A 758 16.56 5.63 0.42
CA ILE A 758 17.46 5.04 -0.58
C ILE A 758 17.80 6.13 -1.61
N PRO A 759 19.07 6.56 -1.70
CA PRO A 759 19.51 7.58 -2.65
C PRO A 759 19.29 7.14 -4.10
N SER A 760 19.06 8.11 -4.99
CA SER A 760 19.10 7.90 -6.43
C SER A 760 20.42 7.23 -6.89
N GLY A 761 20.34 6.36 -7.89
CA GLY A 761 21.46 5.59 -8.45
C GLY A 761 21.74 4.27 -7.72
N THR A 762 21.00 3.94 -6.66
CA THR A 762 21.23 2.73 -5.87
C THR A 762 20.68 1.48 -6.59
N PRO A 763 21.49 0.43 -6.81
CA PRO A 763 20.98 -0.83 -7.31
C PRO A 763 20.12 -1.57 -6.27
N LEU A 764 18.87 -1.82 -6.61
CA LEU A 764 17.88 -2.56 -5.83
C LEU A 764 17.73 -3.97 -6.40
N PHE A 765 17.88 -4.99 -5.56
CA PHE A 765 17.69 -6.40 -5.88
C PHE A 765 16.47 -6.93 -5.15
N MET A 766 15.39 -7.19 -5.89
CA MET A 766 14.18 -7.81 -5.37
C MET A 766 14.39 -9.33 -5.33
N SER A 767 14.63 -9.84 -4.12
CA SER A 767 15.03 -11.21 -3.84
C SER A 767 13.90 -12.21 -4.02
N ASN A 768 13.66 -12.59 -5.29
CA ASN A 768 12.62 -13.53 -5.69
C ASN A 768 12.77 -14.90 -5.00
N TYR A 769 13.98 -15.46 -4.96
CA TYR A 769 14.28 -16.75 -4.31
C TYR A 769 13.89 -16.75 -2.83
N THR A 770 14.23 -15.69 -2.11
CA THR A 770 13.92 -15.50 -0.68
C THR A 770 12.43 -15.34 -0.44
N MET A 771 11.76 -14.41 -1.15
CA MET A 771 10.31 -14.19 -0.97
C MET A 771 9.50 -15.43 -1.31
N SER A 772 9.92 -16.18 -2.33
CA SER A 772 9.29 -17.44 -2.74
C SER A 772 9.38 -18.52 -1.67
N ARG A 773 10.36 -18.41 -0.75
CA ARG A 773 10.61 -19.35 0.35
C ARG A 773 10.21 -18.81 1.73
N ASP A 774 9.58 -17.64 1.81
CA ASP A 774 9.18 -17.08 3.10
C ASP A 774 7.94 -17.81 3.63
N SER A 775 8.08 -18.46 4.79
CA SER A 775 7.01 -19.14 5.52
C SER A 775 5.84 -18.22 5.90
N LYS A 776 6.07 -16.90 6.01
CA LYS A 776 5.01 -15.89 6.24
C LYS A 776 4.14 -15.70 5.01
N LEU A 777 4.67 -15.94 3.81
CA LEU A 777 3.97 -15.76 2.53
C LEU A 777 3.41 -17.09 2.01
N PHE A 778 4.15 -18.19 2.18
CA PHE A 778 3.79 -19.51 1.69
C PHE A 778 3.89 -20.56 2.79
N LYS A 779 2.78 -21.25 3.08
CA LYS A 779 2.78 -22.42 3.97
C LYS A 779 3.58 -23.57 3.34
N ASN A 780 4.47 -24.18 4.12
CA ASN A 780 5.44 -25.19 3.68
C ASN A 780 6.15 -24.74 2.39
N PRO A 781 7.00 -23.70 2.46
CA PRO A 781 7.55 -23.06 1.26
C PRO A 781 8.51 -23.96 0.47
N GLU A 782 9.18 -24.90 1.12
CA GLU A 782 10.11 -25.84 0.46
C GLU A 782 9.38 -26.91 -0.36
N GLU A 783 8.11 -27.19 -0.07
CA GLU A 783 7.34 -28.25 -0.74
C GLU A 783 6.80 -27.79 -2.10
N PHE A 784 6.97 -28.64 -3.12
CA PHE A 784 6.29 -28.50 -4.41
C PHE A 784 4.80 -28.86 -4.26
N ASN A 785 3.95 -27.84 -4.15
CA ASN A 785 2.50 -28.01 -4.00
C ASN A 785 1.72 -27.08 -4.95
N PRO A 786 1.36 -27.55 -6.16
CA PRO A 786 0.59 -26.78 -7.13
C PRO A 786 -0.82 -26.36 -6.66
N PHE A 787 -1.41 -27.09 -5.70
CA PHE A 787 -2.78 -26.83 -5.23
C PHE A 787 -2.92 -25.48 -4.54
N ARG A 788 -1.81 -24.88 -4.07
CA ARG A 788 -1.80 -23.54 -3.44
C ARG A 788 -2.22 -22.41 -4.37
N TRP A 789 -2.18 -22.63 -5.68
CA TRP A 789 -2.60 -21.65 -6.69
C TRP A 789 -4.09 -21.82 -7.09
N SER A 790 -4.78 -22.81 -6.51
CA SER A 790 -6.20 -23.04 -6.73
C SER A 790 -7.06 -21.89 -6.17
N LYS A 791 -8.33 -21.79 -6.62
CA LYS A 791 -9.24 -20.72 -6.17
C LYS A 791 -9.51 -20.76 -4.65
N ALA A 792 -9.38 -21.93 -4.02
CA ALA A 792 -9.64 -22.15 -2.60
C ALA A 792 -8.49 -21.64 -1.71
N ASP A 793 -7.25 -21.72 -2.19
CA ASP A 793 -6.04 -21.23 -1.51
C ASP A 793 -5.60 -19.85 -2.02
N LYS A 794 -6.46 -19.14 -2.75
CA LYS A 794 -6.19 -17.79 -3.23
C LYS A 794 -5.75 -16.92 -2.05
N LEU A 795 -4.45 -16.67 -2.03
CA LEU A 795 -3.72 -15.59 -1.38
C LEU A 795 -4.51 -14.97 -0.23
N ASP A 796 -4.28 -15.48 0.98
CA ASP A 796 -4.81 -14.91 2.23
C ASP A 796 -4.98 -13.38 2.10
N PRO A 797 -6.22 -12.87 2.07
CA PRO A 797 -6.49 -11.45 1.84
C PRO A 797 -5.95 -10.56 2.96
N SER A 798 -5.48 -11.14 4.06
CA SER A 798 -4.78 -10.43 5.14
C SER A 798 -3.34 -10.00 4.77
N ILE A 799 -2.74 -10.55 3.70
CA ILE A 799 -1.37 -10.24 3.28
C ILE A 799 -1.40 -9.26 2.08
N PRO A 800 -1.05 -7.97 2.29
CA PRO A 800 -1.04 -6.99 1.22
C PRO A 800 -0.06 -7.36 0.10
N ASN A 801 -0.44 -7.10 -1.16
CA ASN A 801 0.42 -7.25 -2.34
C ASN A 801 1.04 -8.66 -2.52
N LYS A 802 0.41 -9.72 -2.00
CA LYS A 802 0.92 -11.10 -2.10
C LYS A 802 1.18 -11.56 -3.55
N SER A 803 0.60 -10.92 -4.57
CA SER A 803 0.95 -11.19 -5.98
C SER A 803 2.41 -10.87 -6.35
N PHE A 804 3.10 -10.04 -5.55
CA PHE A 804 4.49 -9.66 -5.73
C PHE A 804 5.47 -10.57 -4.95
N SER A 805 4.98 -11.64 -4.30
CA SER A 805 5.83 -12.58 -3.56
C SER A 805 6.61 -13.56 -4.43
N SER A 806 6.23 -13.74 -5.69
CA SER A 806 6.93 -14.57 -6.68
C SER A 806 6.87 -13.91 -8.05
N LEU A 807 8.02 -13.48 -8.55
CA LEU A 807 8.20 -12.71 -9.79
C LEU A 807 9.33 -13.33 -10.66
N PRO A 808 9.18 -14.59 -11.12
CA PRO A 808 10.22 -15.31 -11.86
C PRO A 808 10.59 -14.66 -13.20
N PHE A 809 9.66 -13.90 -13.81
CA PHE A 809 9.88 -13.15 -15.05
C PHE A 809 10.06 -11.64 -14.81
N GLY A 810 10.18 -11.22 -13.54
CA GLY A 810 10.10 -9.83 -13.12
C GLY A 810 8.71 -9.22 -13.33
N HIS A 811 8.63 -7.90 -13.17
CA HIS A 811 7.41 -7.12 -13.34
C HIS A 811 7.72 -5.78 -14.04
N GLY A 812 6.66 -5.08 -14.44
CA GLY A 812 6.74 -3.74 -15.07
C GLY A 812 7.08 -3.77 -16.55
N GLN A 813 7.44 -2.60 -17.10
CA GLN A 813 7.67 -2.43 -18.54
C GLN A 813 8.86 -3.26 -19.05
N ARG A 814 9.84 -3.51 -18.17
CA ARG A 814 11.07 -4.25 -18.47
C ARG A 814 11.03 -5.74 -18.08
N MET A 815 9.86 -6.28 -17.75
CA MET A 815 9.71 -7.74 -17.48
C MET A 815 10.17 -8.59 -18.68
N CYS A 816 10.47 -9.88 -18.45
CA CYS A 816 10.98 -10.77 -19.50
C CYS A 816 10.13 -10.71 -20.78
N PRO A 817 10.71 -10.40 -21.96
CA PRO A 817 9.96 -10.33 -23.22
C PRO A 817 9.51 -11.72 -23.72
N GLY A 818 10.29 -12.76 -23.42
CA GLY A 818 10.04 -14.14 -23.85
C GLY A 818 9.05 -14.92 -22.98
N ARG A 819 8.47 -14.31 -21.92
CA ARG A 819 7.64 -15.01 -20.94
C ARG A 819 6.58 -15.92 -21.55
N ARG A 820 5.78 -15.40 -22.50
CA ARG A 820 4.68 -16.17 -23.11
C ARG A 820 5.17 -17.32 -23.98
N VAL A 821 6.30 -17.12 -24.65
CA VAL A 821 6.93 -18.15 -25.49
C VAL A 821 7.44 -19.27 -24.60
N ALA A 822 8.25 -18.95 -23.59
CA ALA A 822 8.78 -19.94 -22.64
C ALA A 822 7.65 -20.69 -21.91
N GLU A 823 6.61 -20.00 -21.44
CA GLU A 823 5.45 -20.62 -20.80
C GLU A 823 4.75 -21.62 -21.75
N ASN A 824 4.63 -21.30 -23.05
CA ASN A 824 3.99 -22.19 -24.03
C ASN A 824 4.88 -23.37 -24.43
N GLU A 825 6.18 -23.16 -24.62
CA GLU A 825 7.17 -24.22 -24.92
C GLU A 825 7.12 -25.29 -23.83
N VAL A 826 7.23 -24.89 -22.56
CA VAL A 826 7.19 -25.82 -21.43
C VAL A 826 5.82 -26.47 -21.29
N GLN A 827 4.72 -25.71 -21.44
CA GLN A 827 3.38 -26.29 -21.34
C GLN A 827 3.12 -27.35 -22.42
N LEU A 828 3.53 -27.13 -23.67
CA LEU A 828 3.37 -28.09 -24.76
C LEU A 828 4.24 -29.33 -24.54
N LEU A 829 5.50 -29.13 -24.15
CA LEU A 829 6.43 -30.22 -23.89
C LEU A 829 5.92 -31.12 -22.77
N ILE A 830 5.59 -30.55 -21.61
CA ILE A 830 5.10 -31.30 -20.45
C ILE A 830 3.74 -31.96 -20.73
N SER A 831 2.84 -31.31 -21.48
CA SER A 831 1.55 -31.91 -21.84
C SER A 831 1.71 -33.13 -22.73
N ASN A 832 2.57 -33.06 -23.76
CA ASN A 832 2.82 -34.22 -24.62
C ASN A 832 3.56 -35.33 -23.86
N LEU A 833 4.50 -34.97 -22.99
CA LEU A 833 5.24 -35.93 -22.17
C LEU A 833 4.32 -36.69 -21.22
N ILE A 834 3.49 -35.99 -20.44
CA ILE A 834 2.70 -36.61 -19.37
C ILE A 834 1.58 -37.52 -19.88
N ARG A 835 1.14 -37.32 -21.13
CA ARG A 835 0.20 -38.22 -21.82
C ARG A 835 0.78 -39.61 -22.03
N ASN A 836 2.08 -39.67 -22.30
CA ASN A 836 2.75 -40.87 -22.82
C ASN A 836 3.66 -41.54 -21.79
N CYS A 837 4.08 -40.83 -20.75
CA CYS A 837 4.96 -41.40 -19.73
C CYS A 837 4.70 -40.91 -18.29
N GLU A 838 5.22 -41.69 -17.35
CA GLU A 838 5.45 -41.36 -15.95
C GLU A 838 6.95 -41.05 -15.78
N VAL A 839 7.26 -39.92 -15.14
CA VAL A 839 8.63 -39.47 -14.85
C VAL A 839 8.95 -39.76 -13.39
N TYR A 840 10.07 -40.41 -13.10
CA TYR A 840 10.46 -40.83 -11.75
C TYR A 840 11.99 -40.84 -11.56
N TYR A 841 12.46 -40.81 -10.31
CA TYR A 841 13.86 -41.08 -9.99
C TYR A 841 14.11 -42.56 -9.72
N PRO A 842 15.20 -43.17 -10.23
CA PRO A 842 15.58 -44.51 -9.84
C PRO A 842 15.98 -44.53 -8.36
N LYS A 843 15.81 -45.69 -7.72
CA LYS A 843 16.06 -45.84 -6.27
C LYS A 843 17.53 -45.52 -5.96
N GLY A 844 17.75 -44.58 -5.03
CA GLY A 844 19.09 -44.15 -4.62
C GLY A 844 19.72 -43.06 -5.50
N ALA A 845 19.03 -42.57 -6.53
CA ALA A 845 19.50 -41.44 -7.31
C ALA A 845 19.62 -40.16 -6.46
N ARG A 846 20.71 -39.41 -6.65
CA ARG A 846 20.88 -38.10 -6.02
C ARG A 846 19.97 -37.08 -6.69
N HIS A 847 19.27 -36.29 -5.89
CA HIS A 847 18.47 -35.17 -6.38
C HIS A 847 19.36 -33.93 -6.61
N PRO A 848 19.09 -33.14 -7.66
CA PRO A 848 19.83 -31.90 -7.91
C PRO A 848 19.55 -30.84 -6.85
N GLU A 849 20.57 -30.08 -6.48
CA GLU A 849 20.47 -28.87 -5.67
C GLU A 849 20.58 -27.61 -6.55
N PRO A 850 19.87 -26.53 -6.20
CA PRO A 850 19.92 -25.29 -6.97
C PRO A 850 21.21 -24.50 -6.67
N VAL A 851 22.02 -24.23 -7.69
CA VAL A 851 23.24 -23.43 -7.61
C VAL A 851 23.21 -22.22 -8.53
N PHE A 852 23.89 -21.14 -8.16
CA PHE A 852 23.91 -19.90 -8.93
C PHE A 852 25.12 -19.83 -9.87
N ASN A 853 24.85 -19.72 -11.17
CA ASN A 853 25.82 -19.38 -12.22
C ASN A 853 25.18 -18.38 -13.19
N LEU A 854 25.06 -17.12 -12.76
CA LEU A 854 24.24 -16.05 -13.35
C LEU A 854 22.72 -16.32 -13.30
N PHE A 855 22.31 -17.56 -13.50
CA PHE A 855 20.98 -18.12 -13.28
C PHE A 855 21.05 -19.27 -12.28
N MET A 856 19.91 -19.67 -11.74
CA MET A 856 19.82 -20.88 -10.92
C MET A 856 19.81 -22.11 -11.83
N ILE A 857 20.78 -23.00 -11.64
CA ILE A 857 20.99 -24.24 -12.39
C ILE A 857 21.03 -25.43 -11.44
N CYS A 858 20.94 -26.64 -11.97
CA CYS A 858 21.19 -27.85 -11.20
C CYS A 858 22.71 -28.01 -10.98
N ASP A 859 23.13 -28.42 -9.78
CA ASP A 859 24.52 -28.77 -9.48
C ASP A 859 24.99 -30.04 -10.21
N ILE A 860 24.06 -30.94 -10.52
CA ILE A 860 24.24 -32.16 -11.30
C ILE A 860 23.18 -32.28 -12.38
N ASN A 861 23.49 -33.01 -13.45
CA ASN A 861 22.49 -33.41 -14.44
C ASN A 861 21.50 -34.40 -13.78
N PRO A 862 20.19 -34.08 -13.71
CA PRO A 862 19.26 -34.91 -12.97
C PRO A 862 19.01 -36.24 -13.69
N ASP A 863 19.08 -37.35 -12.96
CA ASP A 863 18.86 -38.70 -13.50
C ASP A 863 17.40 -39.16 -13.36
N PHE A 864 16.45 -38.43 -13.95
CA PHE A 864 15.07 -38.90 -14.02
C PHE A 864 14.87 -39.85 -15.20
N ARG A 865 14.02 -40.85 -15.01
CA ARG A 865 13.67 -41.90 -15.99
C ARG A 865 12.22 -41.76 -16.42
N PHE A 866 11.92 -42.30 -17.60
CA PHE A 866 10.60 -42.25 -18.21
C PHE A 866 10.05 -43.67 -18.35
N LYS A 867 8.84 -43.88 -17.84
CA LYS A 867 8.10 -45.14 -17.98
C LYS A 867 6.86 -44.91 -18.85
N PRO A 868 6.67 -45.64 -19.97
CA PRO A 868 5.46 -45.54 -20.79
C PRO A 868 4.18 -45.83 -19.99
N VAL A 869 3.07 -45.16 -20.32
CA VAL A 869 1.74 -45.34 -19.67
C VAL A 869 0.57 -45.55 -20.62
#